data_AF-A0A927RM55-F1
#
_entry.id   AF-A0A927RM55-F1
#
_cell.length_a   1.000
_cell.length_b   1.000
_cell.length_c   1.000
_cell.angle_alpha   90.00
_cell.angle_beta   90.00
_cell.angle_gamma   90.00
#
_symmetry.space_group_name_H-M   'P 1'
#
loop_
_entity.id
_entity.type
_entity.pdbx_description
1 polymer ?
#
loop_
_entity_poly.entity_id
_entity_poly.type
_entity_poly.pdbx_seq_one_letter_code
_entity_poly.pdbx_strand_id
1 'polypeptide(L)'
;MNGWKRKTAVVFLACVSVMTSSGCSRDDPSAFLDDVITRENYESVYGAIGSRVTIDQVYEKEYGKAYVVVDGKEYELGMDFLSMAMVYNAKPAGAFTTAKSAYEEWWRLYMRRWNYLVPEVPLYSNQYYDVYNAKIDKLQTNPYWDVSDAIVSSRVIKGENAVVLGSNTELTGAFRDAAFGKSSAGAADLDIQSLTSGYSTVVTDMGGSLVWAGEDIVRFHGEEKNADGTKTFTIRIAEDLTFSDGSKITAGNYLAPLLVGSSKVFKTAGGSDTAGLALMGYEPFNAYDGADKEQPFSGVRLLDDYNFQVIVKPEYADYYYALKYGVFTPAPLALYLGDYKIKDDGDGAYIEKGFYEKTQKNGVQTYAMADTVAKNLSETSARVFPYSGPYYVDKYEKSSKTATLKRNPFYKGDIRGNAKIETVSFVKIVSETQLDQLKKGRVDVLAGVTGGEETKAALSIVDGVKFKETHYDRAGYGKLAFRCDFGPTQFAEVRRAIMHTIDRNEFAQTFTGGYGSVVDAPYYVGSDTYLAVKDRLGLNKYGYSIEKAKGYLRDGGWVYNADGSAYDEKKGGVRYKKLTGYERSHANLAFAATDNKYKTVKVGGEYYMPLVINWIGTQPNPVTDQLLTAWQNNPNANAKIGAYITYSSGDMTSALYGEYYQMPAYGFKKARYGAVNFATGFTSAVYDQSFAWTIDREMYQNYSSNFLMDEADFLNG
;
A
#
# COMPACT_ATOMS: atom_id res chain seq x y z
N MET A 1 17.51 -25.18 2.95
CA MET A 1 17.75 -24.04 3.86
C MET A 1 17.18 -22.69 3.37
N ASN A 2 16.68 -22.54 2.13
CA ASN A 2 16.20 -21.25 1.60
C ASN A 2 14.70 -20.95 1.82
N GLY A 3 13.85 -21.96 2.03
CA GLY A 3 12.40 -21.75 2.27
C GLY A 3 12.06 -21.12 3.63
N TRP A 4 12.97 -21.18 4.60
CA TRP A 4 12.76 -20.59 5.93
C TRP A 4 12.96 -19.07 5.94
N LYS A 5 13.83 -18.54 5.08
CA LYS A 5 14.12 -17.09 4.97
C LYS A 5 12.95 -16.28 4.40
N ARG A 6 12.13 -16.87 3.53
CA ARG A 6 10.90 -16.20 3.04
C ARG A 6 9.86 -16.09 4.16
N LYS A 7 9.66 -17.13 4.99
CA LYS A 7 8.60 -17.15 6.02
C LYS A 7 8.75 -16.07 7.09
N THR A 8 9.99 -15.72 7.47
CA THR A 8 10.23 -14.76 8.56
C THR A 8 10.11 -13.30 8.13
N ALA A 9 10.32 -12.99 6.84
CA ALA A 9 10.27 -11.63 6.28
C ALA A 9 8.84 -11.02 6.15
N VAL A 10 7.83 -11.86 6.38
CA VAL A 10 6.45 -11.68 5.90
C VAL A 10 5.57 -10.85 6.83
N VAL A 11 5.97 -10.64 8.09
CA VAL A 11 5.06 -10.04 9.09
C VAL A 11 5.12 -8.49 9.10
N PHE A 12 5.99 -7.83 8.32
CA PHE A 12 6.22 -6.37 8.42
C PHE A 12 5.59 -5.48 7.33
N LEU A 13 5.10 -6.02 6.20
CA LEU A 13 4.95 -5.17 4.99
C LEU A 13 3.53 -5.00 4.44
N ALA A 14 2.54 -5.68 5.01
CA ALA A 14 1.14 -5.37 4.79
C ALA A 14 0.43 -5.35 6.14
N CYS A 15 0.08 -4.16 6.64
CA CYS A 15 -1.05 -4.05 7.58
C CYS A 15 -2.35 -4.34 6.80
N VAL A 16 -2.53 -5.61 6.46
CA VAL A 16 -3.82 -6.27 6.24
C VAL A 16 -3.70 -7.61 6.94
N SER A 17 -3.81 -7.60 8.27
CA SER A 17 -3.98 -8.82 9.04
C SER A 17 -5.44 -9.26 8.96
N VAL A 18 -5.74 -10.25 8.13
CA VAL A 18 -6.86 -11.16 8.36
C VAL A 18 -6.32 -12.59 8.49
N MET A 19 -6.40 -13.05 9.73
CA MET A 19 -6.63 -14.40 10.25
C MET A 19 -5.81 -15.61 9.75
N THR A 20 -5.34 -16.31 10.80
CA THR A 20 -4.99 -17.72 10.93
C THR A 20 -5.35 -18.66 9.78
N SER A 21 -4.33 -19.43 9.41
CA SER A 21 -4.34 -20.64 8.59
C SER A 21 -5.58 -21.53 8.78
N SER A 22 -6.39 -21.60 7.73
CA SER A 22 -7.01 -22.84 7.30
C SER A 22 -7.04 -22.81 5.79
N GLY A 23 -6.27 -23.69 5.15
CA GLY A 23 -6.32 -23.85 3.71
C GLY A 23 -7.72 -24.31 3.32
N CYS A 24 -8.51 -23.42 2.71
CA CYS A 24 -9.79 -23.80 2.12
C CYS A 24 -9.53 -24.48 0.78
N SER A 25 -9.99 -25.73 0.66
CA SER A 25 -10.03 -26.46 -0.60
C SER A 25 -10.87 -25.69 -1.62
N ARG A 26 -10.33 -25.56 -2.85
CA ARG A 26 -10.93 -24.86 -3.99
C ARG A 26 -12.10 -25.63 -4.64
N ASP A 27 -12.53 -26.71 -4.01
CA ASP A 27 -13.36 -27.73 -4.64
C ASP A 27 -14.78 -27.59 -4.13
N ASP A 28 -15.70 -27.37 -5.06
CA ASP A 28 -17.07 -27.85 -4.90
C ASP A 28 -16.97 -29.38 -4.92
N PRO A 29 -17.27 -30.10 -3.82
CA PRO A 29 -17.12 -31.55 -3.75
C PRO A 29 -18.09 -32.32 -4.67
N SER A 30 -18.92 -31.64 -5.46
CA SER A 30 -19.98 -32.25 -6.27
C SER A 30 -19.61 -32.69 -7.69
N ALA A 31 -18.37 -32.52 -8.16
CA ALA A 31 -17.92 -33.12 -9.43
C ALA A 31 -16.40 -33.38 -9.46
N PHE A 32 -15.99 -34.64 -9.26
CA PHE A 32 -14.65 -35.06 -9.69
C PHE A 32 -14.56 -34.89 -11.22
N LEU A 33 -13.65 -34.03 -11.68
CA LEU A 33 -13.31 -33.89 -13.09
C LEU A 33 -12.00 -34.65 -13.32
N ASP A 34 -12.08 -35.85 -13.90
CA ASP A 34 -10.96 -36.79 -14.05
C ASP A 34 -9.76 -36.22 -14.85
N ASP A 35 -9.97 -35.14 -15.62
CA ASP A 35 -8.97 -34.53 -16.50
C ASP A 35 -8.28 -33.29 -15.90
N VAL A 36 -8.48 -33.00 -14.61
CA VAL A 36 -7.83 -31.87 -13.94
C VAL A 36 -6.32 -32.10 -13.86
N ILE A 37 -5.53 -31.08 -14.21
CA ILE A 37 -4.08 -31.09 -14.05
C ILE A 37 -3.68 -29.96 -13.10
N THR A 38 -2.98 -30.33 -12.03
CA THR A 38 -2.46 -29.40 -11.01
C THR A 38 -0.96 -29.21 -11.19
N ARG A 39 -0.50 -27.96 -11.11
CA ARG A 39 0.94 -27.68 -11.07
C ARG A 39 1.55 -28.30 -9.81
N GLU A 40 2.65 -29.03 -9.99
CA GLU A 40 3.36 -29.68 -8.88
C GLU A 40 4.61 -28.90 -8.46
N ASN A 41 5.33 -28.31 -9.43
CA ASN A 41 6.57 -27.59 -9.18
C ASN A 41 6.34 -26.08 -8.97
N TYR A 42 6.79 -25.57 -7.83
CA TYR A 42 6.76 -24.16 -7.42
C TYR A 42 8.15 -23.65 -7.03
N GLU A 43 9.21 -24.29 -7.53
CA GLU A 43 10.58 -23.84 -7.35
C GLU A 43 10.78 -22.46 -7.99
N SER A 44 11.03 -21.46 -7.15
CA SER A 44 11.23 -20.07 -7.56
C SER A 44 12.63 -19.85 -8.14
N VAL A 45 12.70 -19.20 -9.31
CA VAL A 45 13.95 -18.71 -9.91
C VAL A 45 14.69 -17.81 -8.94
N TYR A 46 13.99 -16.88 -8.27
CA TYR A 46 14.62 -16.03 -7.25
C TYR A 46 15.13 -16.85 -6.06
N GLY A 47 14.37 -17.85 -5.61
CA GLY A 47 14.80 -18.76 -4.55
C GLY A 47 16.07 -19.56 -4.90
N ALA A 48 16.28 -19.84 -6.19
CA ALA A 48 17.42 -20.61 -6.70
C ALA A 48 18.68 -19.76 -6.96
N ILE A 49 18.53 -18.57 -7.57
CA ILE A 49 19.67 -17.76 -8.03
C ILE A 49 19.68 -16.33 -7.51
N GLY A 50 18.58 -15.83 -6.93
CA GLY A 50 18.37 -14.41 -6.64
C GLY A 50 19.48 -13.77 -5.78
N SER A 51 19.99 -14.46 -4.76
CA SER A 51 21.06 -13.93 -3.90
C SER A 51 22.42 -13.75 -4.59
N ARG A 52 22.60 -14.29 -5.80
CA ARG A 52 23.83 -14.24 -6.59
C ARG A 52 23.75 -13.26 -7.75
N VAL A 53 22.58 -12.64 -7.96
CA VAL A 53 22.32 -11.77 -9.11
C VAL A 53 22.44 -10.30 -8.73
N THR A 54 23.28 -9.58 -9.46
CA THR A 54 23.41 -8.12 -9.39
C THR A 54 22.89 -7.47 -10.67
N ILE A 55 22.49 -6.20 -10.58
CA ILE A 55 21.80 -5.52 -11.68
C ILE A 55 22.66 -5.36 -12.94
N ASP A 56 23.99 -5.29 -12.81
CA ASP A 56 24.94 -5.21 -13.91
C ASP A 56 25.08 -6.52 -14.72
N GLN A 57 24.57 -7.64 -14.20
CA GLN A 57 24.51 -8.91 -14.91
C GLN A 57 23.23 -9.06 -15.76
N VAL A 58 22.23 -8.20 -15.54
CA VAL A 58 20.90 -8.31 -16.15
C VAL A 58 20.86 -7.54 -17.46
N TYR A 59 20.21 -8.13 -18.46
CA TYR A 59 20.05 -7.52 -19.78
C TYR A 59 18.67 -7.83 -20.39
N GLU A 60 18.21 -7.00 -21.32
CA GLU A 60 16.92 -7.19 -22.00
C GLU A 60 17.13 -7.66 -23.45
N LYS A 61 16.36 -8.66 -23.89
CA LYS A 61 16.30 -9.08 -25.32
C LYS A 61 15.06 -8.55 -26.02
N GLU A 62 13.96 -8.45 -25.28
CA GLU A 62 12.63 -8.10 -25.77
C GLU A 62 11.94 -7.18 -24.76
N TYR A 63 10.92 -6.45 -25.21
CA TYR A 63 10.14 -5.58 -24.34
C TYR A 63 9.51 -6.36 -23.18
N GLY A 64 9.80 -5.95 -21.94
CA GLY A 64 9.25 -6.57 -20.74
C GLY A 64 9.87 -7.93 -20.40
N LYS A 65 11.00 -8.31 -21.01
CA LYS A 65 11.72 -9.54 -20.70
C LYS A 65 13.19 -9.27 -20.39
N ALA A 66 13.53 -9.47 -19.12
CA ALA A 66 14.89 -9.35 -18.61
C ALA A 66 15.50 -10.73 -18.36
N TYR A 67 16.80 -10.86 -18.56
CA TYR A 67 17.54 -12.11 -18.50
C TYR A 67 18.82 -11.97 -17.69
N VAL A 68 19.27 -13.08 -17.12
CA VAL A 68 20.59 -13.21 -16.48
C VAL A 68 21.18 -14.57 -16.80
N VAL A 69 22.52 -14.65 -16.88
CA VAL A 69 23.24 -15.93 -16.98
C VAL A 69 23.90 -16.24 -15.64
N VAL A 70 23.54 -17.36 -15.03
CA VAL A 70 24.12 -17.86 -13.78
C VAL A 70 24.53 -19.31 -13.99
N ASP A 71 25.78 -19.66 -13.64
CA ASP A 71 26.35 -21.00 -13.82
C ASP A 71 26.22 -21.54 -15.27
N GLY A 72 26.29 -20.65 -16.27
CA GLY A 72 26.17 -21.00 -17.69
C GLY A 72 24.73 -21.27 -18.17
N LYS A 73 23.73 -21.19 -17.30
CA LYS A 73 22.30 -21.25 -17.66
C LYS A 73 21.73 -19.83 -17.71
N GLU A 74 20.97 -19.55 -18.77
CA GLU A 74 20.20 -18.31 -18.91
C GLU A 74 18.82 -18.46 -18.25
N TYR A 75 18.40 -17.42 -17.54
CA TYR A 75 17.11 -17.35 -16.86
C TYR A 75 16.37 -16.09 -17.31
N GLU A 76 15.09 -16.23 -17.69
CA GLU A 76 14.17 -15.09 -17.77
C GLU A 76 13.75 -14.70 -16.34
N LEU A 77 13.66 -13.40 -16.07
CA LEU A 77 13.31 -12.87 -14.75
C LEU A 77 11.81 -12.50 -14.74
N GLY A 78 11.02 -13.25 -13.98
CA GLY A 78 9.60 -12.98 -13.78
C GLY A 78 9.30 -11.94 -12.70
N MET A 79 8.02 -11.75 -12.40
CA MET A 79 7.54 -10.75 -11.44
C MET A 79 7.95 -11.04 -9.99
N ASP A 80 7.94 -12.29 -9.52
CA ASP A 80 8.47 -12.70 -8.20
C ASP A 80 9.95 -12.32 -8.13
N PHE A 81 10.72 -12.63 -9.17
CA PHE A 81 12.14 -12.27 -9.20
C PHE A 81 12.36 -10.76 -9.15
N LEU A 82 11.75 -10.01 -10.07
CA LEU A 82 11.99 -8.58 -10.21
C LEU A 82 11.51 -7.81 -8.99
N SER A 83 10.36 -8.18 -8.42
CA SER A 83 9.83 -7.53 -7.22
C SER A 83 10.69 -7.77 -5.97
N MET A 84 11.24 -8.98 -5.82
CA MET A 84 12.17 -9.29 -4.75
C MET A 84 13.53 -8.60 -4.96
N ALA A 85 14.10 -8.70 -6.16
CA ALA A 85 15.39 -8.10 -6.50
C ALA A 85 15.38 -6.58 -6.37
N MET A 86 14.26 -5.93 -6.72
CA MET A 86 14.07 -4.49 -6.56
C MET A 86 14.40 -4.02 -5.14
N VAL A 87 13.99 -4.75 -4.11
CA VAL A 87 14.20 -4.32 -2.72
C VAL A 87 15.30 -5.07 -1.97
N TYR A 88 15.72 -6.27 -2.40
CA TYR A 88 16.78 -7.04 -1.71
C TYR A 88 18.11 -7.13 -2.48
N ASN A 89 18.12 -6.76 -3.76
CA ASN A 89 19.31 -6.76 -4.61
C ASN A 89 19.72 -5.35 -5.08
N ALA A 90 19.24 -4.30 -4.41
CA ALA A 90 19.58 -2.91 -4.69
C ALA A 90 20.99 -2.53 -4.18
N LYS A 91 21.99 -3.37 -4.40
CA LYS A 91 23.39 -3.12 -4.03
C LYS A 91 24.14 -2.47 -5.21
N PRO A 92 25.09 -1.55 -4.96
CA PRO A 92 25.93 -1.00 -6.02
C PRO A 92 26.65 -2.10 -6.81
N ALA A 93 26.59 -2.05 -8.14
CA ALA A 93 27.24 -3.00 -9.03
C ALA A 93 27.42 -2.41 -10.44
N GLY A 94 28.58 -2.66 -11.06
CA GLY A 94 28.91 -2.16 -12.40
C GLY A 94 28.72 -0.64 -12.53
N ALA A 95 27.88 -0.22 -13.49
CA ALA A 95 27.56 1.19 -13.74
C ALA A 95 26.62 1.83 -12.69
N PHE A 96 26.02 1.03 -11.82
CA PHE A 96 25.09 1.48 -10.78
C PHE A 96 25.85 1.65 -9.47
N THR A 97 26.43 2.84 -9.27
CA THR A 97 27.40 3.08 -8.17
C THR A 97 26.75 3.32 -6.80
N THR A 98 25.43 3.42 -6.72
CA THR A 98 24.67 3.60 -5.46
C THR A 98 23.52 2.61 -5.36
N ALA A 99 23.08 2.33 -4.12
CA ALA A 99 21.89 1.50 -3.89
C ALA A 99 20.64 2.09 -4.57
N LYS A 100 20.48 3.42 -4.53
CA LYS A 100 19.40 4.15 -5.23
C LYS A 100 19.43 3.88 -6.73
N SER A 101 20.59 4.02 -7.38
CA SER A 101 20.70 3.77 -8.83
C SER A 101 20.42 2.32 -9.23
N ALA A 102 20.78 1.35 -8.38
CA ALA A 102 20.46 -0.06 -8.60
C ALA A 102 18.95 -0.32 -8.42
N TYR A 103 18.34 0.22 -7.36
CA TYR A 103 16.90 0.16 -7.12
C TYR A 103 16.10 0.73 -8.30
N GLU A 104 16.46 1.92 -8.79
CA GLU A 104 15.80 2.59 -9.91
C GLU A 104 15.80 1.72 -11.18
N GLU A 105 16.90 1.02 -11.46
CA GLU A 105 16.97 0.13 -12.61
C GLU A 105 16.16 -1.15 -12.43
N TRP A 106 16.20 -1.78 -11.24
CA TRP A 106 15.32 -2.91 -10.95
C TRP A 106 13.84 -2.53 -11.06
N TRP A 107 13.48 -1.35 -10.54
CA TRP A 107 12.15 -0.80 -10.63
C TRP A 107 11.72 -0.57 -12.09
N ARG A 108 12.62 -0.09 -12.96
CA ARG A 108 12.37 0.06 -14.40
C ARG A 108 12.04 -1.29 -15.06
N LEU A 109 12.80 -2.34 -14.74
CA LEU A 109 12.55 -3.70 -15.25
C LEU A 109 11.22 -4.25 -14.74
N TYR A 110 10.92 -4.07 -13.45
CA TYR A 110 9.65 -4.43 -12.84
C TYR A 110 8.46 -3.76 -13.55
N MET A 111 8.52 -2.45 -13.79
CA MET A 111 7.46 -1.71 -14.48
C MET A 111 7.22 -2.21 -15.91
N ARG A 112 8.28 -2.56 -16.64
CA ARG A 112 8.19 -3.11 -18.00
C ARG A 112 7.60 -4.51 -18.01
N ARG A 113 7.98 -5.39 -17.08
CA ARG A 113 7.39 -6.73 -16.95
C ARG A 113 5.92 -6.65 -16.57
N TRP A 114 5.58 -5.80 -15.61
CA TRP A 114 4.20 -5.54 -15.21
C TRP A 114 3.36 -5.05 -16.41
N ASN A 115 3.85 -4.06 -17.17
CA ASN A 115 3.15 -3.54 -18.33
C ASN A 115 3.05 -4.57 -19.47
N TYR A 116 4.02 -5.46 -19.62
CA TYR A 116 3.96 -6.58 -20.57
C TYR A 116 2.88 -7.61 -20.20
N LEU A 117 2.74 -7.93 -18.91
CA LEU A 117 1.79 -8.92 -18.42
C LEU A 117 0.36 -8.38 -18.27
N VAL A 118 0.20 -7.06 -18.13
CA VAL A 118 -1.09 -6.38 -17.95
C VAL A 118 -1.94 -7.07 -16.86
N PRO A 119 -1.47 -7.16 -15.60
CA PRO A 119 -2.27 -7.77 -14.53
C PRO A 119 -3.55 -6.97 -14.23
N GLU A 120 -3.61 -5.73 -14.68
CA GLU A 120 -4.76 -4.84 -14.60
C GLU A 120 -4.68 -3.75 -15.68
N VAL A 121 -5.79 -3.07 -15.89
CA VAL A 121 -5.94 -1.95 -16.82
C VAL A 121 -6.05 -0.66 -16.00
N PRO A 122 -5.01 0.19 -15.93
CA PRO A 122 -5.14 1.54 -15.40
C PRO A 122 -6.06 2.36 -16.30
N LEU A 123 -7.12 2.93 -15.72
CA LEU A 123 -8.16 3.66 -16.47
C LEU A 123 -8.00 5.17 -16.37
N TYR A 124 -7.60 5.68 -15.20
CA TYR A 124 -7.39 7.11 -14.96
C TYR A 124 -6.55 7.34 -13.70
N SER A 125 -5.75 8.39 -13.70
CA SER A 125 -5.07 8.98 -12.55
C SER A 125 -5.54 10.42 -12.42
N ASN A 126 -6.10 10.77 -11.27
CA ASN A 126 -6.67 12.09 -11.03
C ASN A 126 -5.57 13.12 -10.74
N GLN A 127 -5.87 14.39 -10.99
CA GLN A 127 -5.22 15.50 -10.30
C GLN A 127 -6.05 15.90 -9.09
N TYR A 128 -5.40 16.10 -7.96
CA TYR A 128 -6.03 16.57 -6.73
C TYR A 128 -5.71 18.04 -6.55
N TYR A 129 -6.74 18.84 -6.30
CA TYR A 129 -6.65 20.27 -6.09
C TYR A 129 -6.95 20.62 -4.63
N ASP A 130 -6.06 21.38 -4.03
CA ASP A 130 -6.28 22.00 -2.74
C ASP A 130 -6.65 23.47 -2.97
N VAL A 131 -7.90 23.84 -2.71
CA VAL A 131 -8.40 25.21 -2.90
C VAL A 131 -8.54 25.88 -1.55
N TYR A 132 -7.93 27.06 -1.40
CA TYR A 132 -7.78 27.69 -0.09
C TYR A 132 -7.89 29.22 -0.14
N ASN A 133 -8.23 29.80 1.02
CA ASN A 133 -8.30 31.24 1.20
C ASN A 133 -6.92 31.87 0.99
N ALA A 134 -6.83 32.90 0.15
CA ALA A 134 -5.59 33.61 -0.20
C ALA A 134 -4.91 34.31 0.99
N LYS A 135 -5.58 34.37 2.17
CA LYS A 135 -4.95 34.73 3.43
C LYS A 135 -3.84 33.77 3.85
N ILE A 136 -3.83 32.54 3.33
CA ILE A 136 -2.79 31.53 3.59
C ILE A 136 -1.71 31.66 2.50
N ASP A 137 -0.46 31.73 2.93
CA ASP A 137 0.71 31.79 2.06
C ASP A 137 1.58 30.55 2.27
N LYS A 138 2.26 30.10 1.21
CA LYS A 138 3.14 28.91 1.15
C LYS A 138 2.47 27.54 1.38
N LEU A 139 1.17 27.42 1.14
CA LEU A 139 0.53 26.11 1.13
C LEU A 139 0.91 25.36 -0.15
N GLN A 140 1.72 24.31 -0.02
CA GLN A 140 2.13 23.43 -1.12
C GLN A 140 2.04 21.98 -0.65
N THR A 141 1.35 21.15 -1.43
CA THR A 141 1.05 19.76 -1.11
C THR A 141 1.38 18.84 -2.27
N ASN A 142 1.57 17.56 -1.95
CA ASN A 142 1.71 16.48 -2.91
C ASN A 142 1.28 15.14 -2.26
N PRO A 143 1.33 13.99 -2.95
CA PRO A 143 0.88 12.71 -2.38
C PRO A 143 1.66 12.19 -1.16
N TYR A 144 2.86 12.72 -0.89
CA TYR A 144 3.71 12.38 0.26
C TYR A 144 3.81 13.53 1.28
N TRP A 145 3.14 14.64 1.02
CA TRP A 145 3.22 15.87 1.79
C TRP A 145 1.85 16.53 1.80
N ASP A 146 1.01 16.09 2.74
CA ASP A 146 -0.40 16.47 2.75
C ASP A 146 -0.63 17.87 3.38
N VAL A 147 -1.90 18.24 3.53
CA VAL A 147 -2.27 19.54 4.11
C VAL A 147 -1.79 19.69 5.56
N SER A 148 -1.70 18.58 6.31
CA SER A 148 -1.23 18.57 7.69
C SER A 148 0.27 18.87 7.76
N ASP A 149 1.06 18.40 6.80
CA ASP A 149 2.48 18.76 6.68
C ASP A 149 2.67 20.20 6.16
N ALA A 150 1.94 20.56 5.11
CA ALA A 150 2.06 21.87 4.45
C ALA A 150 1.71 23.05 5.36
N ILE A 151 0.72 22.87 6.25
CA ILE A 151 0.29 23.90 7.20
C ILE A 151 1.38 24.28 8.22
N VAL A 152 2.32 23.38 8.51
CA VAL A 152 3.44 23.67 9.43
C VAL A 152 4.35 24.76 8.85
N SER A 153 4.61 24.74 7.55
CA SER A 153 5.45 25.74 6.85
C SER A 153 4.66 26.99 6.40
N SER A 154 3.33 26.92 6.42
CA SER A 154 2.43 27.97 5.96
C SER A 154 2.31 29.13 6.96
N ARG A 155 1.76 30.27 6.50
CA ARG A 155 1.47 31.42 7.35
C ARG A 155 0.19 32.14 6.94
N VAL A 156 -0.50 32.75 7.90
CA VAL A 156 -1.58 33.69 7.62
C VAL A 156 -0.98 35.08 7.39
N ILE A 157 -1.22 35.66 6.20
CA ILE A 157 -0.71 36.99 5.82
C ILE A 157 -1.75 38.12 6.00
N LYS A 158 -3.01 37.78 6.28
CA LYS A 158 -4.10 38.74 6.48
C LYS A 158 -5.20 38.18 7.39
N GLY A 159 -5.68 38.99 8.34
CA GLY A 159 -6.77 38.61 9.23
C GLY A 159 -6.30 37.91 10.51
N GLU A 160 -7.21 37.21 11.17
CA GLU A 160 -6.90 36.41 12.36
C GLU A 160 -5.92 35.28 12.02
N ASN A 161 -4.94 35.04 12.91
CA ASN A 161 -3.94 33.99 12.72
C ASN A 161 -4.50 32.59 13.05
N ALA A 162 -5.53 32.20 12.29
CA ALA A 162 -6.25 30.96 12.43
C ALA A 162 -6.64 30.39 11.05
N VAL A 163 -6.63 29.07 10.95
CA VAL A 163 -7.02 28.31 9.75
C VAL A 163 -8.01 27.19 10.13
N VAL A 164 -9.06 27.04 9.34
CA VAL A 164 -10.00 25.91 9.42
C VAL A 164 -9.77 24.94 8.27
N LEU A 165 -9.38 23.70 8.58
CA LEU A 165 -9.20 22.61 7.63
C LEU A 165 -10.49 21.79 7.52
N GLY A 166 -10.98 21.62 6.30
CA GLY A 166 -12.11 20.75 6.01
C GLY A 166 -11.64 19.32 5.73
N SER A 167 -12.27 18.32 6.35
CA SER A 167 -12.01 16.90 6.06
C SER A 167 -13.28 16.18 5.60
N ASN A 168 -13.13 15.27 4.65
CA ASN A 168 -14.19 14.40 4.18
C ASN A 168 -14.36 13.14 5.05
N THR A 169 -13.61 12.98 6.14
CA THR A 169 -13.79 11.96 7.17
C THR A 169 -14.17 12.60 8.50
N GLU A 170 -14.80 11.85 9.39
CA GLU A 170 -15.20 12.36 10.70
C GLU A 170 -14.10 12.12 11.74
N LEU A 171 -13.94 13.06 12.67
CA LEU A 171 -13.04 12.90 13.82
C LEU A 171 -13.62 11.94 14.85
N THR A 172 -12.82 10.97 15.28
CA THR A 172 -13.18 10.02 16.34
C THR A 172 -12.50 10.32 17.67
N GLY A 173 -11.47 11.17 17.67
CA GLY A 173 -10.66 11.50 18.84
C GLY A 173 -9.43 10.61 19.02
N ALA A 174 -9.14 9.71 18.07
CA ALA A 174 -7.97 8.84 18.06
C ALA A 174 -6.70 9.61 17.64
N PHE A 175 -6.35 10.66 18.37
CA PHE A 175 -5.29 11.61 17.98
C PHE A 175 -3.88 11.18 18.42
N ARG A 176 -3.78 10.25 19.37
CA ARG A 176 -2.49 9.71 19.85
C ARG A 176 -1.98 8.59 18.96
N ASP A 177 -2.91 7.79 18.44
CA ASP A 177 -2.69 6.72 17.48
C ASP A 177 -4.01 6.51 16.70
N ALA A 178 -4.05 7.05 15.48
CA ALA A 178 -5.23 7.04 14.62
C ALA A 178 -5.58 5.63 14.11
N ALA A 179 -4.61 4.70 14.14
CA ALA A 179 -4.78 3.31 13.74
C ALA A 179 -5.10 2.38 14.92
N PHE A 180 -5.08 2.86 16.16
CA PHE A 180 -5.34 2.02 17.34
C PHE A 180 -6.68 1.28 17.25
N GLY A 181 -6.64 -0.05 17.35
CA GLY A 181 -7.82 -0.91 17.24
C GLY A 181 -8.40 -1.06 15.83
N LYS A 182 -7.71 -0.58 14.79
CA LYS A 182 -8.21 -0.55 13.40
C LYS A 182 -7.14 -1.06 12.42
N SER A 183 -7.58 -1.54 11.26
CA SER A 183 -6.68 -1.91 10.17
C SER A 183 -6.17 -0.71 9.36
N SER A 184 -6.85 0.44 9.46
CA SER A 184 -6.48 1.69 8.79
C SER A 184 -6.89 2.90 9.62
N ALA A 185 -6.04 3.93 9.63
CA ALA A 185 -6.34 5.19 10.28
C ALA A 185 -7.47 5.96 9.57
N GLY A 186 -8.30 6.67 10.34
CA GLY A 186 -9.22 7.66 9.77
C GLY A 186 -8.44 8.91 9.37
N ALA A 187 -8.61 9.42 8.14
CA ALA A 187 -7.79 10.50 7.60
C ALA A 187 -7.76 11.75 8.48
N ALA A 188 -8.92 12.21 8.98
CA ALA A 188 -8.99 13.39 9.86
C ALA A 188 -8.25 13.20 11.20
N ASP A 189 -8.32 12.00 11.78
CA ASP A 189 -7.60 11.70 13.02
C ASP A 189 -6.08 11.61 12.74
N LEU A 190 -5.69 11.07 11.58
CA LEU A 190 -4.30 10.98 11.13
C LEU A 190 -3.70 12.37 10.89
N ASP A 191 -4.43 13.28 10.24
CA ASP A 191 -3.97 14.68 10.04
C ASP A 191 -3.67 15.36 11.40
N ILE A 192 -4.52 15.13 12.41
CA ILE A 192 -4.29 15.67 13.75
C ILE A 192 -3.11 14.97 14.43
N GLN A 193 -2.97 13.64 14.29
CA GLN A 193 -1.80 12.92 14.80
C GLN A 193 -0.51 13.47 14.18
N SER A 194 -0.49 13.72 12.87
CA SER A 194 0.65 14.32 12.15
C SER A 194 0.98 15.71 12.67
N LEU A 195 -0.01 16.57 12.92
CA LEU A 195 0.20 17.92 13.48
C LEU A 195 0.62 17.93 14.95
N THR A 196 0.33 16.86 15.68
CA THR A 196 0.58 16.75 17.13
C THR A 196 1.76 15.86 17.48
N SER A 197 2.33 15.19 16.48
CA SER A 197 3.55 14.39 16.56
C SER A 197 4.69 15.08 15.81
N GLY A 198 5.88 15.09 16.39
CA GLY A 198 7.06 15.70 15.79
C GLY A 198 8.33 15.00 16.23
N TYR A 199 9.45 15.44 15.66
CA TYR A 199 10.78 14.92 15.99
C TYR A 199 10.97 13.43 15.69
N SER A 200 10.37 12.91 14.63
CA SER A 200 10.70 11.57 14.15
C SER A 200 12.18 11.49 13.77
N THR A 201 12.85 10.38 14.04
CA THR A 201 14.28 10.18 13.73
C THR A 201 14.57 10.03 12.24
N VAL A 202 13.61 9.47 11.50
CA VAL A 202 13.61 9.35 10.05
C VAL A 202 12.27 9.89 9.56
N VAL A 203 12.27 10.64 8.47
CA VAL A 203 11.11 11.34 7.91
C VAL A 203 11.00 11.08 6.41
N THR A 204 9.82 11.27 5.86
CA THR A 204 9.59 11.33 4.42
C THR A 204 9.80 12.77 3.95
N ASP A 205 10.60 12.99 2.91
CA ASP A 205 10.71 14.28 2.26
C ASP A 205 9.61 14.51 1.20
N MET A 206 9.54 15.73 0.65
CA MET A 206 8.56 16.05 -0.40
C MET A 206 8.74 15.23 -1.69
N GLY A 207 9.89 14.59 -1.91
CA GLY A 207 10.14 13.70 -3.06
C GLY A 207 9.63 12.27 -2.83
N GLY A 208 9.13 11.96 -1.64
CA GLY A 208 8.70 10.62 -1.25
C GLY A 208 9.87 9.70 -0.87
N SER A 209 10.99 10.25 -0.41
CA SER A 209 12.15 9.47 0.06
C SER A 209 12.25 9.46 1.59
N LEU A 210 12.67 8.33 2.16
CA LEU A 210 13.05 8.25 3.58
C LEU A 210 14.42 8.88 3.78
N VAL A 211 14.53 9.81 4.72
CA VAL A 211 15.77 10.49 5.10
C VAL A 211 15.89 10.60 6.61
N TRP A 212 17.11 10.59 7.15
CA TRP A 212 17.34 10.94 8.55
C TRP A 212 16.86 12.36 8.81
N ALA A 213 16.26 12.58 9.99
CA ALA A 213 15.95 13.93 10.44
C ALA A 213 17.25 14.74 10.59
N GLY A 214 17.15 16.06 10.42
CA GLY A 214 18.30 16.95 10.51
C GLY A 214 18.98 16.92 11.89
N GLU A 215 20.22 17.43 11.94
CA GLU A 215 21.07 17.41 13.15
C GLU A 215 20.47 18.11 14.38
N ASP A 216 19.47 18.97 14.19
CA ASP A 216 18.71 19.61 15.27
C ASP A 216 17.79 18.64 16.02
N ILE A 217 17.53 17.46 15.46
CA ILE A 217 16.71 16.39 16.04
C ILE A 217 17.57 15.15 16.29
N VAL A 218 18.34 14.70 15.28
CA VAL A 218 19.23 13.54 15.36
C VAL A 218 20.67 14.01 15.23
N ARG A 219 21.35 14.20 16.37
CA ARG A 219 22.73 14.69 16.44
C ARG A 219 23.75 13.73 15.85
N PHE A 220 23.45 12.43 15.90
CA PHE A 220 24.27 11.40 15.31
C PHE A 220 23.39 10.20 14.94
N HIS A 221 23.68 9.61 13.78
CA HIS A 221 23.16 8.31 13.40
C HIS A 221 24.31 7.45 12.83
N GLY A 222 24.29 6.16 13.13
CA GLY A 222 25.22 5.17 12.60
C GLY A 222 24.46 3.98 12.05
N GLU A 223 24.86 3.50 10.87
CA GLU A 223 24.30 2.31 10.23
C GLU A 223 25.43 1.31 9.98
N GLU A 224 25.40 0.17 10.67
CA GLU A 224 26.43 -0.86 10.57
C GLU A 224 25.82 -2.19 10.13
N LYS A 225 26.38 -2.79 9.08
CA LYS A 225 26.09 -4.19 8.75
C LYS A 225 27.11 -5.07 9.46
N ASN A 226 26.62 -5.86 10.41
CA ASN A 226 27.47 -6.68 11.28
C ASN A 226 27.94 -7.96 10.56
N ALA A 227 28.99 -8.58 11.10
CA ALA A 227 29.57 -9.80 10.54
C ALA A 227 28.60 -11.00 10.54
N ASP A 228 27.64 -11.03 11.47
CA ASP A 228 26.58 -12.06 11.54
C ASP A 228 25.41 -11.80 10.56
N GLY A 229 25.49 -10.71 9.78
CA GLY A 229 24.50 -10.31 8.80
C GLY A 229 23.39 -9.41 9.34
N THR A 230 23.31 -9.15 10.65
CA THR A 230 22.37 -8.17 11.22
C THR A 230 22.72 -6.75 10.79
N LYS A 231 21.75 -5.83 10.91
CA LYS A 231 21.99 -4.39 10.69
C LYS A 231 21.69 -3.60 11.96
N THR A 232 22.64 -2.82 12.42
CA THR A 232 22.55 -2.00 13.61
C THR A 232 22.33 -0.54 13.25
N PHE A 233 21.34 0.09 13.88
CA PHE A 233 21.11 1.53 13.84
C PHE A 233 21.41 2.11 15.22
N THR A 234 22.43 2.97 15.32
CA THR A 234 22.74 3.73 16.54
C THR A 234 22.26 5.16 16.36
N ILE A 235 21.49 5.69 17.32
CA ILE A 235 20.84 7.00 17.19
C ILE A 235 21.10 7.82 18.45
N ARG A 236 21.58 9.05 18.27
CA ARG A 236 21.68 10.09 19.31
C ARG A 236 20.74 11.24 18.98
N ILE A 237 19.77 11.48 19.84
CA ILE A 237 18.84 12.61 19.70
C ILE A 237 19.43 13.90 20.28
N ALA A 238 18.90 15.05 19.86
CA ALA A 238 19.25 16.33 20.47
C ALA A 238 18.72 16.45 21.91
N GLU A 239 19.54 17.04 22.80
CA GLU A 239 19.27 17.07 24.24
C GLU A 239 18.26 18.15 24.68
N ASP A 240 17.98 19.11 23.80
CA ASP A 240 17.15 20.27 24.03
C ASP A 240 15.74 20.14 23.42
N LEU A 241 15.36 18.92 23.00
CA LEU A 241 14.01 18.62 22.54
C LEU A 241 13.04 18.55 23.73
N THR A 242 11.88 19.18 23.57
CA THR A 242 10.84 19.24 24.61
C THR A 242 9.45 19.00 24.04
N PHE A 243 8.55 18.45 24.87
CA PHE A 243 7.13 18.38 24.57
C PHE A 243 6.43 19.74 24.78
N SER A 244 5.13 19.80 24.47
CA SER A 244 4.30 21.00 24.53
C SER A 244 4.11 21.61 25.93
N ASP A 245 4.48 20.89 26.98
CA ASP A 245 4.50 21.38 28.37
C ASP A 245 5.91 21.82 28.83
N GLY A 246 6.90 21.74 27.93
CA GLY A 246 8.31 22.03 28.23
C GLY A 246 9.08 20.87 28.87
N SER A 247 8.45 19.71 29.10
CA SER A 247 9.14 18.52 29.60
C SER A 247 10.12 17.98 28.55
N LYS A 248 11.27 17.48 29.01
CA LYS A 248 12.35 16.99 28.13
C LYS A 248 11.96 15.71 27.41
N ILE A 249 12.45 15.58 26.18
CA ILE A 249 12.40 14.34 25.40
C ILE A 249 13.74 13.61 25.56
N THR A 250 13.66 12.31 25.85
CA THR A 250 14.79 11.39 26.06
C THR A 250 14.67 10.18 25.15
N ALA A 251 15.72 9.36 25.05
CA ALA A 251 15.72 8.10 24.30
C ALA A 251 14.58 7.16 24.73
N GLY A 252 14.23 7.13 26.02
CA GLY A 252 13.09 6.36 26.52
C GLY A 252 11.77 6.75 25.85
N ASN A 253 11.57 8.03 25.50
CA ASN A 253 10.35 8.49 24.83
C ASN A 253 10.21 7.92 23.42
N TYR A 254 11.32 7.65 22.73
CA TYR A 254 11.34 7.02 21.41
C TYR A 254 11.16 5.50 21.51
N LEU A 255 11.68 4.87 22.57
CA LEU A 255 11.61 3.42 22.75
C LEU A 255 10.28 2.93 23.35
N ALA A 256 9.55 3.76 24.10
CA ALA A 256 8.29 3.34 24.74
C ALA A 256 7.24 2.81 23.74
N PRO A 257 6.93 3.49 22.62
CA PRO A 257 6.00 2.96 21.62
C PRO A 257 6.45 1.63 21.01
N LEU A 258 7.76 1.46 20.77
CA LEU A 258 8.33 0.23 20.22
C LEU A 258 8.19 -0.94 21.19
N LEU A 259 8.60 -0.76 22.45
CA LEU A 259 8.58 -1.80 23.47
C LEU A 259 7.14 -2.19 23.82
N VAL A 260 6.27 -1.21 24.07
CA VAL A 260 4.86 -1.48 24.38
C VAL A 260 4.16 -2.08 23.16
N GLY A 261 4.38 -1.52 21.97
CA GLY A 261 3.88 -2.03 20.69
C GLY A 261 4.47 -3.37 20.24
N SER A 262 5.35 -3.98 21.03
CA SER A 262 5.85 -5.34 20.84
C SER A 262 5.35 -6.31 21.92
N SER A 263 4.49 -5.86 22.84
CA SER A 263 4.06 -6.61 24.02
C SER A 263 2.62 -7.15 23.92
N LYS A 264 2.34 -8.26 24.62
CA LYS A 264 0.98 -8.77 24.80
C LYS A 264 0.04 -7.78 25.48
N VAL A 265 0.55 -6.92 26.36
CA VAL A 265 -0.27 -5.91 27.05
C VAL A 265 -0.91 -4.96 26.04
N PHE A 266 -0.14 -4.52 25.04
CA PHE A 266 -0.66 -3.63 24.00
C PHE A 266 -1.64 -4.34 23.07
N LYS A 267 -1.36 -5.60 22.71
CA LYS A 267 -2.33 -6.45 21.98
C LYS A 267 -3.66 -6.54 22.73
N THR A 268 -3.60 -6.80 24.03
CA THR A 268 -4.79 -6.88 24.90
C THR A 268 -5.51 -5.54 25.04
N ALA A 269 -4.79 -4.42 24.96
CA ALA A 269 -5.39 -3.07 24.91
C ALA A 269 -6.15 -2.80 23.60
N GLY A 270 -5.90 -3.58 22.54
CA GLY A 270 -6.48 -3.42 21.21
C GLY A 270 -5.48 -2.93 20.15
N GLY A 271 -4.22 -2.74 20.51
CA GLY A 271 -3.15 -2.37 19.56
C GLY A 271 -2.59 -3.56 18.79
N SER A 272 -1.69 -3.28 17.85
CA SER A 272 -0.86 -4.30 17.18
C SER A 272 0.43 -4.53 17.96
N ASP A 273 0.79 -5.78 18.21
CA ASP A 273 2.00 -6.17 18.94
C ASP A 273 3.20 -6.45 18.03
N THR A 274 3.20 -5.95 16.80
CA THR A 274 4.21 -6.27 15.76
C THR A 274 5.30 -5.22 15.56
N ALA A 275 5.36 -4.18 16.39
CA ALA A 275 6.25 -3.03 16.17
C ALA A 275 7.73 -3.42 16.03
N GLY A 276 8.20 -4.35 16.87
CA GLY A 276 9.60 -4.80 16.91
C GLY A 276 9.89 -6.05 16.10
N LEU A 277 8.96 -6.56 15.30
CA LEU A 277 9.08 -7.86 14.61
C LEU A 277 10.41 -8.07 13.86
N ALA A 278 10.91 -7.03 13.19
CA ALA A 278 12.14 -7.10 12.40
C ALA A 278 13.43 -7.06 13.24
N LEU A 279 13.32 -6.89 14.57
CA LEU A 279 14.44 -6.71 15.49
C LEU A 279 14.79 -8.02 16.20
N MET A 280 16.07 -8.19 16.50
CA MET A 280 16.58 -9.36 17.22
C MET A 280 15.85 -9.53 18.56
N GLY A 281 15.43 -10.75 18.92
CA GLY A 281 14.79 -11.03 20.20
C GLY A 281 13.32 -10.61 20.33
N TYR A 282 12.67 -10.24 19.23
CA TYR A 282 11.24 -9.90 19.22
C TYR A 282 10.37 -11.05 19.73
N GLU A 283 10.54 -12.26 19.20
CA GLU A 283 9.69 -13.41 19.53
C GLU A 283 9.63 -13.71 21.04
N PRO A 284 10.76 -13.86 21.77
CA PRO A 284 10.71 -14.06 23.20
C PRO A 284 10.16 -12.84 23.95
N PHE A 285 10.47 -11.61 23.53
CA PHE A 285 9.93 -10.39 24.15
C PHE A 285 8.41 -10.28 24.00
N ASN A 286 7.88 -10.53 22.80
CA ASN A 286 6.45 -10.54 22.53
C ASN A 286 5.73 -11.66 23.28
N ALA A 287 6.35 -12.82 23.42
CA ALA A 287 5.78 -13.95 24.15
C ALA A 287 5.73 -13.72 25.67
N TYR A 288 6.50 -12.77 26.22
CA TYR A 288 6.57 -12.51 27.65
C TYR A 288 5.22 -12.06 28.23
N ASP A 289 4.85 -12.66 29.36
CA ASP A 289 3.55 -12.47 30.01
C ASP A 289 3.69 -12.10 31.50
N GLY A 290 4.86 -11.61 31.91
CA GLY A 290 5.13 -11.22 33.30
C GLY A 290 5.70 -12.33 34.19
N ALA A 291 6.37 -13.34 33.61
CA ALA A 291 7.09 -14.37 34.37
C ALA A 291 8.18 -13.77 35.30
N ASP A 292 8.68 -14.58 36.26
CA ASP A 292 9.50 -14.12 37.40
C ASP A 292 10.74 -13.29 37.05
N LYS A 293 11.31 -13.47 35.86
CA LYS A 293 12.43 -12.67 35.34
C LYS A 293 11.94 -11.80 34.18
N GLU A 294 12.25 -10.51 34.21
CA GLU A 294 12.00 -9.62 33.07
C GLU A 294 12.68 -10.16 31.80
N GLN A 295 12.04 -9.94 30.65
CA GLN A 295 12.52 -10.40 29.35
C GLN A 295 13.18 -9.23 28.59
N PRO A 296 14.51 -9.22 28.42
CA PRO A 296 15.19 -8.26 27.56
C PRO A 296 14.78 -8.42 26.10
N PHE A 297 14.60 -7.29 25.41
CA PHE A 297 14.50 -7.23 23.96
C PHE A 297 15.91 -7.02 23.38
N SER A 298 16.60 -8.10 23.04
CA SER A 298 18.02 -8.06 22.65
C SER A 298 18.36 -7.16 21.46
N GLY A 299 17.38 -6.86 20.61
CA GLY A 299 17.51 -6.00 19.45
C GLY A 299 17.19 -4.53 19.72
N VAL A 300 16.99 -4.13 20.98
CA VAL A 300 16.73 -2.75 21.38
C VAL A 300 17.64 -2.42 22.55
N ARG A 301 18.42 -1.34 22.45
CA ARG A 301 19.29 -0.87 23.54
C ARG A 301 18.93 0.54 23.95
N LEU A 302 18.79 0.76 25.26
CA LEU A 302 18.75 2.09 25.87
C LEU A 302 20.15 2.36 26.43
N LEU A 303 20.96 3.12 25.70
CA LEU A 303 22.38 3.30 26.03
C LEU A 303 22.57 4.38 27.10
N ASP A 304 21.84 5.49 26.96
CA ASP A 304 21.73 6.56 27.96
C ASP A 304 20.48 7.42 27.66
N ASP A 305 20.33 8.56 28.34
CA ASP A 305 19.18 9.47 28.22
C ASP A 305 18.94 9.99 26.79
N TYR A 306 19.93 9.95 25.90
CA TYR A 306 19.85 10.52 24.55
C TYR A 306 20.36 9.58 23.46
N ASN A 307 20.86 8.41 23.82
CA ASN A 307 21.40 7.42 22.88
C ASN A 307 20.64 6.11 23.00
N PHE A 308 20.26 5.55 21.85
CA PHE A 308 19.66 4.22 21.77
C PHE A 308 20.08 3.52 20.49
N GLN A 309 19.82 2.21 20.44
CA GLN A 309 20.17 1.38 19.30
C GLN A 309 19.07 0.39 19.00
N VAL A 310 18.91 0.04 17.72
CA VAL A 310 18.14 -1.14 17.31
C VAL A 310 18.97 -2.05 16.41
N ILE A 311 18.74 -3.36 16.53
CA ILE A 311 19.46 -4.40 15.81
C ILE A 311 18.44 -5.22 15.00
N VAL A 312 18.49 -5.03 13.69
CA VAL A 312 17.62 -5.65 12.69
C VAL A 312 18.14 -7.05 12.34
N LYS A 313 17.24 -8.04 12.25
CA LYS A 313 17.59 -9.43 11.92
C LYS A 313 18.24 -9.53 10.53
N PRO A 314 19.08 -10.55 10.27
CA PRO A 314 19.81 -10.66 9.01
C PRO A 314 18.91 -10.74 7.77
N GLU A 315 17.72 -11.35 7.87
CA GLU A 315 16.76 -11.43 6.78
C GLU A 315 16.19 -10.07 6.33
N TYR A 316 16.28 -9.04 7.17
CA TYR A 316 15.79 -7.69 6.90
C TYR A 316 16.92 -6.68 6.65
N ALA A 317 18.18 -7.07 6.87
CA ALA A 317 19.33 -6.17 6.84
C ALA A 317 19.66 -5.63 5.44
N ASP A 318 19.44 -6.44 4.40
CA ASP A 318 19.72 -6.09 2.99
C ASP A 318 18.55 -5.42 2.27
N TYR A 319 17.48 -5.09 3.00
CA TYR A 319 16.31 -4.44 2.46
C TYR A 319 16.60 -2.98 2.06
N TYR A 320 16.19 -2.57 0.87
CA TYR A 320 16.46 -1.23 0.31
C TYR A 320 15.91 -0.11 1.21
N TYR A 321 14.69 -0.27 1.71
CA TYR A 321 14.11 0.66 2.67
C TYR A 321 14.43 0.29 4.12
N ALA A 322 15.59 -0.34 4.41
CA ALA A 322 15.99 -0.69 5.77
C ALA A 322 16.07 0.54 6.70
N LEU A 323 16.24 1.74 6.15
CA LEU A 323 16.16 3.00 6.90
C LEU A 323 14.83 3.15 7.65
N LYS A 324 13.74 2.50 7.20
CA LYS A 324 12.45 2.48 7.92
C LYS A 324 12.57 1.88 9.32
N TYR A 325 13.53 0.98 9.56
CA TYR A 325 13.78 0.41 10.89
C TYR A 325 14.46 1.40 11.84
N GLY A 326 14.93 2.54 11.32
CA GLY A 326 15.41 3.67 12.09
C GLY A 326 14.31 4.71 12.41
N VAL A 327 13.05 4.49 12.04
CA VAL A 327 11.94 5.44 12.25
C VAL A 327 11.36 5.28 13.66
N PHE A 328 11.56 6.30 14.50
CA PHE A 328 11.02 6.38 15.84
C PHE A 328 10.48 7.79 16.09
N THR A 329 9.33 7.89 16.75
CA THR A 329 8.69 9.16 17.11
C THR A 329 8.51 9.20 18.63
N PRO A 330 8.89 10.29 19.32
CA PRO A 330 8.81 10.35 20.76
C PRO A 330 7.36 10.50 21.23
N ALA A 331 7.02 9.76 22.28
CA ALA A 331 5.77 9.90 23.01
C ALA A 331 6.01 10.07 24.51
N PRO A 332 5.09 10.71 25.26
CA PRO A 332 5.19 10.78 26.72
C PRO A 332 5.22 9.36 27.31
N LEU A 333 6.19 9.07 28.19
CA LEU A 333 6.36 7.73 28.76
C LEU A 333 5.06 7.22 29.42
N ALA A 334 4.44 8.07 30.24
CA ALA A 334 3.23 7.73 30.97
C ALA A 334 2.03 7.40 30.07
N LEU A 335 2.03 7.86 28.81
CA LEU A 335 1.00 7.50 27.83
C LEU A 335 0.95 5.97 27.63
N TYR A 336 2.12 5.34 27.55
CA TYR A 336 2.28 3.92 27.27
C TYR A 336 2.61 3.08 28.51
N LEU A 337 3.36 3.63 29.46
CA LEU A 337 3.92 2.88 30.59
C LEU A 337 3.23 3.15 31.92
N GLY A 338 2.40 4.20 32.03
CA GLY A 338 1.97 4.70 33.33
C GLY A 338 3.18 5.11 34.17
N ASP A 339 3.31 4.54 35.36
CA ASP A 339 4.43 4.80 36.28
C ASP A 339 5.63 3.85 36.08
N TYR A 340 5.49 2.84 35.21
CA TYR A 340 6.54 1.85 34.95
C TYR A 340 7.65 2.40 34.07
N LYS A 341 8.85 1.85 34.22
CA LYS A 341 10.05 2.33 33.53
C LYS A 341 10.60 1.33 32.51
N ILE A 342 11.38 1.87 31.58
CA ILE A 342 12.27 1.11 30.70
C ILE A 342 13.64 1.03 31.36
N LYS A 343 14.27 -0.14 31.32
CA LYS A 343 15.63 -0.39 31.78
C LYS A 343 16.40 -1.18 30.74
N ASP A 344 17.72 -1.14 30.80
CA ASP A 344 18.64 -1.94 29.99
C ASP A 344 19.89 -2.23 30.83
N ASP A 345 20.10 -3.51 31.15
CA ASP A 345 21.21 -3.95 32.00
C ASP A 345 22.37 -4.55 31.18
N GLY A 346 22.37 -4.37 29.86
CA GLY A 346 23.39 -4.88 28.94
C GLY A 346 22.86 -5.85 27.88
N ASP A 347 21.80 -6.60 28.21
CA ASP A 347 21.26 -7.69 27.38
C ASP A 347 20.10 -7.24 26.47
N GLY A 348 19.69 -5.96 26.55
CA GLY A 348 18.55 -5.41 25.84
C GLY A 348 17.60 -4.63 26.75
N ALA A 349 16.83 -3.75 26.15
CA ALA A 349 15.83 -2.96 26.86
C ALA A 349 14.63 -3.84 27.28
N TYR A 350 14.09 -3.59 28.47
CA TYR A 350 12.90 -4.26 28.99
C TYR A 350 12.01 -3.29 29.77
N ILE A 351 10.75 -3.69 29.99
CA ILE A 351 9.78 -2.96 30.80
C ILE A 351 9.70 -3.63 32.18
N GLU A 352 9.64 -2.84 33.25
CA GLU A 352 9.49 -3.35 34.62
C GLU A 352 8.30 -4.32 34.75
N LYS A 353 8.50 -5.42 35.51
CA LYS A 353 7.53 -6.52 35.62
C LYS A 353 6.10 -6.11 35.98
N GLY A 354 5.91 -5.06 36.77
CA GLY A 354 4.58 -4.59 37.19
C GLY A 354 3.69 -4.16 36.01
N PHE A 355 4.30 -3.77 34.88
CA PHE A 355 3.56 -3.49 33.64
C PHE A 355 2.74 -4.69 33.14
N TYR A 356 3.21 -5.91 33.43
CA TYR A 356 2.59 -7.17 33.02
C TYR A 356 1.69 -7.78 34.11
N GLU A 357 1.35 -7.03 35.17
CA GLU A 357 0.49 -7.52 36.24
C GLU A 357 -0.86 -7.99 35.68
N LYS A 358 -1.20 -9.23 35.97
CA LYS A 358 -2.44 -9.86 35.52
C LYS A 358 -3.57 -9.54 36.50
N THR A 359 -4.74 -9.25 35.96
CA THR A 359 -5.99 -9.03 36.70
C THR A 359 -7.13 -9.83 36.09
N GLN A 360 -8.30 -9.84 36.74
CA GLN A 360 -9.50 -10.53 36.27
C GLN A 360 -10.57 -9.52 35.89
N LYS A 361 -11.11 -9.62 34.67
CA LYS A 361 -12.20 -8.78 34.17
C LYS A 361 -13.24 -9.66 33.49
N ASN A 362 -14.50 -9.59 33.94
CA ASN A 362 -15.60 -10.42 33.43
C ASN A 362 -15.27 -11.93 33.41
N GLY A 363 -14.53 -12.42 34.40
CA GLY A 363 -14.12 -13.82 34.50
C GLY A 363 -13.00 -14.25 33.55
N VAL A 364 -12.39 -13.31 32.82
CA VAL A 364 -11.25 -13.55 31.92
C VAL A 364 -10.00 -12.87 32.47
N GLN A 365 -8.88 -13.59 32.48
CA GLN A 365 -7.58 -13.04 32.84
C GLN A 365 -7.12 -12.02 31.78
N THR A 366 -6.69 -10.85 32.21
CA THR A 366 -6.18 -9.76 31.37
C THR A 366 -5.00 -9.07 32.06
N TYR A 367 -4.42 -8.04 31.44
CA TYR A 367 -3.37 -7.20 32.04
C TYR A 367 -3.97 -5.92 32.61
N ALA A 368 -3.60 -5.53 33.82
CA ALA A 368 -4.09 -4.30 34.46
C ALA A 368 -3.76 -3.06 33.61
N MET A 369 -2.57 -3.03 32.99
CA MET A 369 -2.13 -1.92 32.14
C MET A 369 -2.85 -1.85 30.79
N ALA A 370 -3.51 -2.91 30.32
CA ALA A 370 -4.17 -2.87 29.01
C ALA A 370 -5.28 -1.80 28.95
N ASP A 371 -6.14 -1.75 29.99
CA ASP A 371 -7.19 -0.73 30.09
C ASP A 371 -6.60 0.67 30.28
N THR A 372 -5.51 0.80 31.05
CA THR A 372 -4.79 2.06 31.25
C THR A 372 -4.26 2.61 29.93
N VAL A 373 -3.59 1.78 29.13
CA VAL A 373 -3.03 2.18 27.83
C VAL A 373 -4.15 2.56 26.86
N ALA A 374 -5.21 1.75 26.76
CA ALA A 374 -6.34 2.06 25.89
C ALA A 374 -7.01 3.40 26.28
N LYS A 375 -7.18 3.66 27.58
CA LYS A 375 -7.70 4.93 28.09
C LYS A 375 -6.76 6.09 27.76
N ASN A 376 -5.46 5.93 28.00
CA ASN A 376 -4.46 6.96 27.76
C ASN A 376 -4.38 7.34 26.27
N LEU A 377 -4.46 6.37 25.35
CA LEU A 377 -4.48 6.67 23.91
C LEU A 377 -5.75 7.38 23.45
N SER A 378 -6.86 7.26 24.19
CA SER A 378 -8.08 8.03 23.96
C SER A 378 -8.03 9.45 24.56
N GLU A 379 -6.99 9.78 25.32
CA GLU A 379 -6.84 11.09 25.96
C GLU A 379 -6.29 12.12 24.97
N THR A 380 -7.12 13.12 24.69
CA THR A 380 -6.83 14.18 23.72
C THR A 380 -6.28 15.43 24.38
N SER A 381 -6.40 15.59 25.70
CA SER A 381 -5.96 16.81 26.36
C SER A 381 -4.43 16.87 26.48
N ALA A 382 -3.85 17.96 25.94
CA ALA A 382 -2.45 18.30 26.13
C ALA A 382 -2.07 18.54 27.61
N ARG A 383 -3.05 18.75 28.49
CA ARG A 383 -2.85 18.94 29.94
C ARG A 383 -2.60 17.64 30.69
N VAL A 384 -3.05 16.51 30.14
CA VAL A 384 -2.86 15.19 30.74
C VAL A 384 -1.59 14.55 30.19
N PHE A 385 -1.45 14.53 28.87
CA PHE A 385 -0.22 14.10 28.21
C PHE A 385 0.22 15.17 27.22
N PRO A 386 1.48 15.63 27.26
CA PRO A 386 1.92 16.64 26.34
C PRO A 386 2.12 16.05 24.92
N TYR A 387 2.32 16.91 23.94
CA TYR A 387 2.50 16.55 22.52
C TYR A 387 3.90 16.94 22.03
N SER A 388 4.47 16.20 21.07
CA SER A 388 5.81 16.48 20.52
C SER A 388 5.79 17.34 19.25
N GLY A 389 4.63 17.47 18.61
CA GLY A 389 4.48 18.12 17.32
C GLY A 389 4.38 19.65 17.32
N PRO A 390 4.22 20.23 16.12
CA PRO A 390 4.06 21.67 15.91
C PRO A 390 2.81 22.26 16.57
N TYR A 391 1.80 21.44 16.83
CA TYR A 391 0.58 21.82 17.52
C TYR A 391 0.27 20.86 18.66
N TYR A 392 -0.59 21.29 19.57
CA TYR A 392 -1.22 20.44 20.58
C TYR A 392 -2.74 20.59 20.51
N VAL A 393 -3.45 19.54 20.92
CA VAL A 393 -4.92 19.59 20.99
C VAL A 393 -5.32 20.45 22.18
N ASP A 394 -5.91 21.61 21.89
CA ASP A 394 -6.49 22.51 22.89
C ASP A 394 -7.89 22.04 23.28
N LYS A 395 -8.67 21.60 22.28
CA LYS A 395 -10.05 21.15 22.49
C LYS A 395 -10.49 20.12 21.45
N TYR A 396 -11.19 19.09 21.90
CA TYR A 396 -11.96 18.16 21.06
C TYR A 396 -13.41 18.14 21.52
N GLU A 397 -14.32 18.50 20.62
CA GLU A 397 -15.77 18.49 20.88
C GLU A 397 -16.38 17.23 20.31
N LYS A 398 -16.54 16.20 21.16
CA LYS A 398 -17.03 14.87 20.76
C LYS A 398 -18.42 14.89 20.13
N SER A 399 -19.30 15.81 20.55
CA SER A 399 -20.68 15.92 20.05
C SER A 399 -20.73 16.46 18.62
N SER A 400 -19.93 17.48 18.31
CA SER A 400 -19.84 18.07 16.96
C SER A 400 -18.75 17.45 16.10
N LYS A 401 -17.91 16.58 16.67
CA LYS A 401 -16.73 15.96 16.03
C LYS A 401 -15.81 17.01 15.40
N THR A 402 -15.52 18.07 16.16
CA THR A 402 -14.59 19.14 15.77
C THR A 402 -13.41 19.20 16.73
N ALA A 403 -12.27 19.64 16.25
CA ALA A 403 -11.08 19.84 17.08
C ALA A 403 -10.46 21.21 16.82
N THR A 404 -9.88 21.78 17.87
CA THR A 404 -9.06 22.99 17.82
C THR A 404 -7.69 22.67 18.37
N LEU A 405 -6.68 22.96 17.57
CA LEU A 405 -5.28 22.83 17.89
C LEU A 405 -4.67 24.23 18.10
N LYS A 406 -3.73 24.33 19.03
CA LYS A 406 -2.94 25.53 19.28
C LYS A 406 -1.48 25.27 18.99
N ARG A 407 -0.78 26.29 18.49
CA ARG A 407 0.65 26.19 18.20
C ARG A 407 1.41 25.81 19.44
N ASN A 408 2.32 24.84 19.31
CA ASN A 408 3.25 24.47 20.36
C ASN A 408 4.39 25.48 20.41
N PRO A 409 4.52 26.32 21.45
CA PRO A 409 5.59 27.32 21.54
C PRO A 409 6.97 26.70 21.78
N PHE A 410 7.04 25.44 22.23
CA PHE A 410 8.28 24.71 22.50
C PHE A 410 8.75 23.87 21.31
N TYR A 411 8.00 23.86 20.21
CA TYR A 411 8.39 23.13 19.02
C TYR A 411 9.50 23.86 18.25
N LYS A 412 10.62 23.19 18.01
CA LYS A 412 11.84 23.74 17.37
C LYS A 412 11.82 23.69 15.84
N GLY A 413 10.89 22.94 15.26
CA GLY A 413 10.85 22.64 13.83
C GLY A 413 11.37 21.25 13.47
N ASP A 414 10.97 20.79 12.29
CA ASP A 414 11.55 19.64 11.61
C ASP A 414 11.59 19.91 10.09
N ILE A 415 11.66 18.87 9.25
CA ILE A 415 11.64 19.01 7.79
C ILE A 415 10.42 19.79 7.27
N ARG A 416 9.31 19.79 8.03
CA ARG A 416 8.10 20.57 7.73
C ARG A 416 8.23 22.05 8.04
N GLY A 417 9.35 22.45 8.65
CA GLY A 417 9.63 23.82 9.05
C GLY A 417 9.10 24.15 10.44
N ASN A 418 8.82 25.43 10.66
CA ASN A 418 8.42 25.97 11.95
C ASN A 418 7.02 26.58 11.87
N ALA A 419 6.08 26.05 12.65
CA ALA A 419 4.70 26.52 12.71
C ALA A 419 4.60 28.03 13.01
N LYS A 420 3.81 28.74 12.18
CA LYS A 420 3.52 30.19 12.35
C LYS A 420 2.04 30.49 12.59
N ILE A 421 1.16 29.54 12.31
CA ILE A 421 -0.28 29.70 12.49
C ILE A 421 -0.60 29.40 13.96
N GLU A 422 -1.33 30.28 14.64
CA GLU A 422 -1.57 30.11 16.09
C GLU A 422 -2.69 29.11 16.39
N THR A 423 -3.70 29.02 15.51
CA THR A 423 -4.85 28.13 15.70
C THR A 423 -5.18 27.37 14.42
N VAL A 424 -5.32 26.05 14.52
CA VAL A 424 -5.80 25.19 13.43
C VAL A 424 -7.03 24.44 13.92
N SER A 425 -8.13 24.54 13.20
CA SER A 425 -9.37 23.83 13.53
C SER A 425 -9.74 22.84 12.43
N PHE A 426 -10.38 21.75 12.81
CA PHE A 426 -10.83 20.70 11.91
C PHE A 426 -12.35 20.58 11.94
N VAL A 427 -12.96 20.53 10.76
CA VAL A 427 -14.41 20.35 10.60
C VAL A 427 -14.71 19.35 9.49
N LYS A 428 -15.82 18.62 9.64
CA LYS A 428 -16.33 17.74 8.60
C LYS A 428 -16.93 18.57 7.46
N ILE A 429 -16.56 18.24 6.23
CA ILE A 429 -17.16 18.77 5.01
C ILE A 429 -17.80 17.63 4.20
N VAL A 430 -18.75 17.99 3.32
CA VAL A 430 -19.35 17.10 2.32
C VAL A 430 -19.33 17.79 0.97
N SER A 431 -19.16 17.01 -0.10
CA SER A 431 -18.85 17.51 -1.44
C SER A 431 -19.88 18.52 -1.96
N GLU A 432 -21.15 18.34 -1.62
CA GLU A 432 -22.26 19.16 -2.09
C GLU A 432 -22.24 20.58 -1.51
N THR A 433 -21.69 20.77 -0.30
CA THR A 433 -21.73 22.06 0.42
C THR A 433 -20.35 22.67 0.67
N GLN A 434 -19.26 21.93 0.46
CA GLN A 434 -17.90 22.36 0.78
C GLN A 434 -17.51 23.71 0.16
N LEU A 435 -17.90 23.95 -1.11
CA LEU A 435 -17.55 25.18 -1.81
C LEU A 435 -18.29 26.40 -1.24
N ASP A 436 -19.54 26.24 -0.82
CA ASP A 436 -20.30 27.29 -0.14
C ASP A 436 -19.72 27.58 1.25
N GLN A 437 -19.29 26.55 1.97
CA GLN A 437 -18.62 26.70 3.27
C GLN A 437 -17.30 27.49 3.13
N LEU A 438 -16.48 27.19 2.11
CA LEU A 438 -15.27 27.95 1.77
C LEU A 438 -15.59 29.42 1.44
N LYS A 439 -16.57 29.67 0.55
CA LYS A 439 -17.00 31.03 0.16
C LYS A 439 -17.48 31.87 1.35
N LYS A 440 -18.14 31.24 2.32
CA LYS A 440 -18.65 31.88 3.54
C LYS A 440 -17.59 32.01 4.64
N GLY A 441 -16.36 31.55 4.40
CA GLY A 441 -15.26 31.58 5.39
C GLY A 441 -15.47 30.63 6.57
N ARG A 442 -16.31 29.59 6.43
CA ARG A 442 -16.50 28.54 7.45
C ARG A 442 -15.37 27.51 7.41
N VAL A 443 -14.73 27.36 6.26
CA VAL A 443 -13.56 26.53 6.01
C VAL A 443 -12.56 27.37 5.23
N ASP A 444 -11.27 27.21 5.51
CA ASP A 444 -10.21 27.96 4.83
C ASP A 444 -9.45 27.13 3.80
N VAL A 445 -9.44 25.80 3.94
CA VAL A 445 -8.78 24.87 3.01
C VAL A 445 -9.70 23.70 2.69
N LEU A 446 -9.96 23.48 1.40
CA LEU A 446 -10.56 22.27 0.86
C LEU A 446 -9.45 21.44 0.23
N ALA A 447 -9.03 20.36 0.89
CA ALA A 447 -7.97 19.49 0.39
C ALA A 447 -8.52 18.33 -0.45
N GLY A 448 -7.79 17.93 -1.48
CA GLY A 448 -8.06 16.73 -2.28
C GLY A 448 -9.32 16.83 -3.15
N VAL A 449 -9.68 18.02 -3.63
CA VAL A 449 -10.80 18.16 -4.58
C VAL A 449 -10.43 17.43 -5.87
N THR A 450 -11.30 16.51 -6.27
CA THR A 450 -11.14 15.64 -7.45
C THR A 450 -12.51 15.35 -8.06
N GLY A 451 -12.54 14.96 -9.33
CA GLY A 451 -13.78 14.75 -10.09
C GLY A 451 -14.05 15.93 -11.03
N GLY A 452 -14.61 15.66 -12.20
CA GLY A 452 -14.70 16.67 -13.26
C GLY A 452 -15.53 17.89 -12.89
N GLU A 453 -16.73 17.67 -12.33
CA GLU A 453 -17.65 18.76 -11.98
C GLU A 453 -17.19 19.50 -10.72
N GLU A 454 -16.78 18.77 -9.69
CA GLU A 454 -16.30 19.32 -8.42
C GLU A 454 -15.04 20.16 -8.62
N THR A 455 -14.08 19.66 -9.39
CA THR A 455 -12.83 20.38 -9.68
C THR A 455 -13.12 21.65 -10.49
N LYS A 456 -13.95 21.56 -11.53
CA LYS A 456 -14.36 22.72 -12.32
C LYS A 456 -15.06 23.78 -11.45
N ALA A 457 -15.95 23.37 -10.56
CA ALA A 457 -16.64 24.27 -9.65
C ALA A 457 -15.67 24.94 -8.66
N ALA A 458 -14.73 24.18 -8.09
CA ALA A 458 -13.72 24.71 -7.16
C ALA A 458 -12.75 25.69 -7.85
N LEU A 459 -12.29 25.38 -9.07
CA LEU A 459 -11.40 26.27 -9.82
C LEU A 459 -12.09 27.55 -10.32
N SER A 460 -13.42 27.53 -10.52
CA SER A 460 -14.18 28.71 -10.97
C SER A 460 -14.11 29.92 -10.02
N ILE A 461 -13.68 29.71 -8.77
CA ILE A 461 -13.59 30.75 -7.75
C ILE A 461 -12.15 31.19 -7.47
N VAL A 462 -11.17 30.49 -8.06
CA VAL A 462 -9.74 30.80 -7.89
C VAL A 462 -9.42 32.04 -8.72
N ASP A 463 -9.11 33.14 -8.03
CA ASP A 463 -8.81 34.45 -8.63
C ASP A 463 -7.41 34.97 -8.24
N GLY A 464 -6.68 34.23 -7.41
CA GLY A 464 -5.38 34.62 -6.85
C GLY A 464 -5.45 35.72 -5.78
N VAL A 465 -6.63 36.29 -5.53
CA VAL A 465 -6.86 37.44 -4.62
C VAL A 465 -7.64 37.03 -3.38
N LYS A 466 -8.75 36.32 -3.54
CA LYS A 466 -9.58 35.75 -2.47
C LYS A 466 -9.28 34.28 -2.27
N PHE A 467 -9.09 33.53 -3.36
CA PHE A 467 -8.81 32.10 -3.32
C PHE A 467 -7.64 31.76 -4.22
N LYS A 468 -6.80 30.87 -3.73
CA LYS A 468 -5.65 30.27 -4.42
C LYS A 468 -5.84 28.77 -4.48
N GLU A 469 -5.02 28.12 -5.29
CA GLU A 469 -4.95 26.67 -5.36
C GLU A 469 -3.51 26.19 -5.42
N THR A 470 -3.32 24.93 -5.05
CA THR A 470 -2.17 24.11 -5.41
C THR A 470 -2.72 22.75 -5.83
N HIS A 471 -2.01 22.03 -6.68
CA HIS A 471 -2.44 20.72 -7.14
C HIS A 471 -1.29 19.78 -7.44
N TYR A 472 -1.60 18.49 -7.51
CA TYR A 472 -0.66 17.42 -7.76
C TYR A 472 -1.34 16.23 -8.45
N ASP A 473 -0.58 15.47 -9.25
CA ASP A 473 -1.05 14.20 -9.75
C ASP A 473 -1.17 13.20 -8.59
N ARG A 474 -2.24 12.42 -8.58
CA ARG A 474 -2.46 11.38 -7.57
C ARG A 474 -1.35 10.32 -7.66
N ALA A 475 -0.79 9.91 -6.52
CA ALA A 475 0.00 8.68 -6.42
C ALA A 475 -0.94 7.46 -6.37
N GLY A 476 -1.59 7.17 -7.49
CA GLY A 476 -2.61 6.14 -7.59
C GLY A 476 -3.51 6.30 -8.80
N TYR A 477 -4.27 5.27 -9.13
CA TYR A 477 -5.15 5.26 -10.30
C TYR A 477 -6.38 4.40 -10.06
N GLY A 478 -7.47 4.73 -10.74
CA GLY A 478 -8.61 3.84 -10.93
C GLY A 478 -8.29 2.80 -11.99
N LYS A 479 -8.80 1.58 -11.81
CA LYS A 479 -8.43 0.43 -12.61
C LYS A 479 -9.55 -0.58 -12.79
N LEU A 480 -9.37 -1.41 -13.81
CA LEU A 480 -9.95 -2.75 -13.86
C LEU A 480 -8.85 -3.77 -13.52
N ALA A 481 -8.95 -4.40 -12.36
CA ALA A 481 -8.03 -5.45 -11.93
C ALA A 481 -8.50 -6.84 -12.38
N PHE A 482 -7.56 -7.69 -12.79
CA PHE A 482 -7.85 -9.07 -13.18
C PHE A 482 -7.51 -10.07 -12.07
N ARG A 483 -8.26 -11.17 -12.01
CA ARG A 483 -7.84 -12.43 -11.41
C ARG A 483 -7.10 -13.25 -12.46
N CYS A 484 -5.84 -13.51 -12.21
CA CYS A 484 -4.93 -14.11 -13.18
C CYS A 484 -4.69 -15.62 -12.96
N ASP A 485 -5.50 -16.27 -12.12
CA ASP A 485 -5.34 -17.68 -11.75
C ASP A 485 -6.46 -18.61 -12.25
N PHE A 486 -7.48 -18.08 -12.94
CA PHE A 486 -8.52 -18.87 -13.59
C PHE A 486 -9.19 -18.10 -14.75
N GLY A 487 -9.94 -18.82 -15.57
CA GLY A 487 -10.72 -18.27 -16.68
C GLY A 487 -9.86 -17.56 -17.73
N PRO A 488 -10.46 -16.86 -18.69
CA PRO A 488 -9.70 -16.21 -19.76
C PRO A 488 -8.68 -15.18 -19.27
N THR A 489 -8.91 -14.55 -18.12
CA THR A 489 -8.03 -13.51 -17.56
C THR A 489 -6.71 -14.04 -16.99
N GLN A 490 -6.54 -15.36 -16.86
CA GLN A 490 -5.23 -15.96 -16.55
C GLN A 490 -4.20 -15.76 -17.69
N PHE A 491 -4.68 -15.58 -18.92
CA PHE A 491 -3.86 -15.48 -20.12
C PHE A 491 -3.43 -14.04 -20.40
N ALA A 492 -2.13 -13.79 -20.50
CA ALA A 492 -1.59 -12.46 -20.75
C ALA A 492 -2.03 -11.88 -22.12
N GLU A 493 -2.20 -12.72 -23.14
CA GLU A 493 -2.77 -12.31 -24.43
C GLU A 493 -4.20 -11.77 -24.32
N VAL A 494 -5.03 -12.32 -23.43
CA VAL A 494 -6.40 -11.85 -23.22
C VAL A 494 -6.36 -10.50 -22.54
N ARG A 495 -5.57 -10.34 -21.48
CA ARG A 495 -5.44 -9.06 -20.78
C ARG A 495 -4.91 -7.95 -21.69
N ARG A 496 -3.91 -8.25 -22.53
CA ARG A 496 -3.41 -7.34 -23.58
C ARG A 496 -4.47 -7.02 -24.64
N ALA A 497 -5.29 -8.00 -25.04
CA ALA A 497 -6.39 -7.77 -25.97
C ALA A 497 -7.45 -6.83 -25.36
N ILE A 498 -7.86 -7.06 -24.11
CA ILE A 498 -8.82 -6.22 -23.39
C ILE A 498 -8.28 -4.79 -23.19
N MET A 499 -6.99 -4.63 -22.90
CA MET A 499 -6.35 -3.31 -22.81
C MET A 499 -6.53 -2.47 -24.10
N HIS A 500 -6.54 -3.13 -25.27
CA HIS A 500 -6.75 -2.49 -26.57
C HIS A 500 -8.24 -2.23 -26.93
N THR A 501 -9.21 -2.71 -26.14
CA THR A 501 -10.64 -2.47 -26.39
C THR A 501 -11.19 -1.22 -25.68
N ILE A 502 -10.41 -0.61 -24.79
CA ILE A 502 -10.77 0.64 -24.11
C ILE A 502 -9.92 1.78 -24.67
N ASP A 503 -10.56 2.86 -25.13
CA ASP A 503 -9.85 4.12 -25.29
C ASP A 503 -9.62 4.75 -23.91
N ARG A 504 -8.46 4.47 -23.32
CA ARG A 504 -8.14 4.90 -21.96
C ARG A 504 -7.99 6.42 -21.83
N ASN A 505 -7.57 7.10 -22.89
CA ASN A 505 -7.44 8.56 -22.87
C ASN A 505 -8.82 9.21 -22.90
N GLU A 506 -9.71 8.76 -23.79
CA GLU A 506 -11.12 9.18 -23.78
C GLU A 506 -11.80 8.82 -22.45
N PHE A 507 -11.47 7.64 -21.90
CA PHE A 507 -12.00 7.21 -20.61
C PHE A 507 -11.63 8.19 -19.50
N ALA A 508 -10.32 8.46 -19.34
CA ALA A 508 -9.81 9.37 -18.34
C ALA A 508 -10.34 10.79 -18.53
N GLN A 509 -10.39 11.29 -19.78
CA GLN A 509 -10.93 12.63 -20.08
C GLN A 509 -12.39 12.77 -19.66
N THR A 510 -13.21 11.77 -19.97
CA THR A 510 -14.65 11.77 -19.64
C THR A 510 -14.86 11.70 -18.14
N PHE A 511 -14.14 10.82 -17.44
CA PHE A 511 -14.30 10.63 -15.99
C PHE A 511 -13.80 11.84 -15.18
N THR A 512 -12.63 12.37 -15.55
CA THR A 512 -11.95 13.43 -14.78
C THR A 512 -12.31 14.83 -15.24
N GLY A 513 -13.06 14.99 -16.34
CA GLY A 513 -13.35 16.30 -16.92
C GLY A 513 -12.12 17.04 -17.45
N GLY A 514 -11.01 16.33 -17.70
CA GLY A 514 -9.72 16.89 -18.10
C GLY A 514 -8.73 17.14 -16.96
N TYR A 515 -9.12 16.87 -15.71
CA TYR A 515 -8.27 17.01 -14.52
C TYR A 515 -7.60 15.69 -14.13
N GLY A 516 -7.00 15.03 -15.10
CA GLY A 516 -6.36 13.74 -14.92
C GLY A 516 -5.80 13.18 -16.22
N SER A 517 -5.10 12.07 -16.11
CA SER A 517 -4.42 11.42 -17.22
C SER A 517 -4.41 9.90 -17.06
N VAL A 518 -3.73 9.18 -17.95
CA VAL A 518 -3.54 7.73 -17.85
C VAL A 518 -2.09 7.46 -17.43
N VAL A 519 -1.92 6.49 -16.54
CA VAL A 519 -0.61 5.85 -16.27
C VAL A 519 -0.59 4.46 -16.90
N ASP A 520 0.60 3.95 -17.22
CA ASP A 520 0.76 2.67 -17.93
C ASP A 520 1.31 1.54 -17.05
N ALA A 521 1.63 1.85 -15.80
CA ALA A 521 2.14 0.92 -14.79
C ALA A 521 1.95 1.54 -13.38
N PRO A 522 2.20 0.81 -12.27
CA PRO A 522 1.88 1.29 -10.93
C PRO A 522 2.90 2.31 -10.39
N TYR A 523 2.89 3.53 -10.91
CA TYR A 523 3.84 4.60 -10.51
C TYR A 523 3.19 5.98 -10.37
N TYR A 524 3.88 6.87 -9.64
CA TYR A 524 3.54 8.29 -9.52
C TYR A 524 4.52 9.10 -10.35
N VAL A 525 3.99 9.94 -11.25
CA VAL A 525 4.78 10.75 -12.19
C VAL A 525 5.67 11.80 -11.52
N GLY A 526 5.38 12.17 -10.26
CA GLY A 526 6.20 13.10 -9.48
C GLY A 526 7.17 12.42 -8.51
N SER A 527 7.25 11.09 -8.47
CA SER A 527 8.19 10.38 -7.59
C SER A 527 9.62 10.47 -8.13
N ASP A 528 10.60 10.58 -7.23
CA ASP A 528 12.03 10.58 -7.56
C ASP A 528 12.44 9.40 -8.44
N THR A 529 11.94 8.20 -8.12
CA THR A 529 12.27 6.97 -8.86
C THR A 529 11.77 7.04 -10.31
N TYR A 530 10.52 7.46 -10.53
CA TYR A 530 9.99 7.61 -11.89
C TYR A 530 10.80 8.65 -12.67
N LEU A 531 11.07 9.82 -12.06
CA LEU A 531 11.82 10.90 -12.69
C LEU A 531 13.23 10.47 -13.12
N ALA A 532 13.88 9.59 -12.34
CA ALA A 532 15.21 9.06 -12.65
C ALA A 532 15.27 8.11 -13.86
N VAL A 533 14.16 7.44 -14.19
CA VAL A 533 14.14 6.40 -15.24
C VAL A 533 13.14 6.62 -16.36
N LYS A 534 12.33 7.69 -16.31
CA LYS A 534 11.23 7.96 -17.26
C LYS A 534 11.64 7.88 -18.74
N ASP A 535 12.83 8.39 -19.08
CA ASP A 535 13.33 8.42 -20.46
C ASP A 535 13.75 7.02 -20.97
N ARG A 536 13.93 6.05 -20.07
CA ARG A 536 14.33 4.66 -20.35
C ARG A 536 13.21 3.65 -20.10
N LEU A 537 12.06 4.07 -19.55
CA LEU A 537 10.92 3.18 -19.28
C LEU A 537 10.35 2.59 -20.57
N GLY A 538 9.99 3.45 -21.53
CA GLY A 538 9.47 3.05 -22.83
C GLY A 538 8.23 2.14 -22.75
N LEU A 539 7.30 2.42 -21.83
CA LEU A 539 6.13 1.57 -21.59
C LEU A 539 5.19 1.52 -22.81
N ASN A 540 4.58 0.35 -23.04
CA ASN A 540 3.55 0.21 -24.06
C ASN A 540 2.27 0.92 -23.58
N LYS A 541 1.84 1.91 -24.36
CA LYS A 541 0.63 2.70 -24.11
C LYS A 541 -0.67 1.99 -24.52
N TYR A 542 -0.59 0.79 -25.10
CA TYR A 542 -1.75 -0.02 -25.50
C TYR A 542 -2.95 0.78 -26.08
N GLY A 543 -2.68 1.70 -27.02
CA GLY A 543 -3.74 2.55 -27.59
C GLY A 543 -4.83 1.72 -28.26
N TYR A 544 -6.07 2.21 -28.27
CA TYR A 544 -7.24 1.49 -28.81
C TYR A 544 -6.96 0.88 -30.19
N SER A 545 -7.12 -0.45 -30.32
CA SER A 545 -6.86 -1.14 -31.58
C SER A 545 -7.46 -2.55 -31.59
N ILE A 546 -8.60 -2.69 -32.25
CA ILE A 546 -9.25 -3.99 -32.46
C ILE A 546 -8.35 -4.99 -33.20
N GLU A 547 -7.57 -4.54 -34.19
CA GLU A 547 -6.70 -5.43 -34.97
C GLU A 547 -5.52 -5.95 -34.14
N LYS A 548 -4.90 -5.12 -33.29
CA LYS A 548 -3.88 -5.60 -32.35
C LYS A 548 -4.49 -6.55 -31.32
N ALA A 549 -5.68 -6.24 -30.81
CA ALA A 549 -6.40 -7.11 -29.88
C ALA A 549 -6.66 -8.50 -30.48
N LYS A 550 -7.16 -8.57 -31.72
CA LYS A 550 -7.31 -9.83 -32.45
C LYS A 550 -5.98 -10.54 -32.67
N GLY A 551 -4.90 -9.80 -32.96
CA GLY A 551 -3.54 -10.32 -33.08
C GLY A 551 -3.12 -11.11 -31.85
N TYR A 552 -3.16 -10.48 -30.66
CA TYR A 552 -2.85 -11.16 -29.40
C TYR A 552 -3.70 -12.42 -29.19
N LEU A 553 -5.00 -12.35 -29.45
CA LEU A 553 -5.90 -13.51 -29.31
C LEU A 553 -5.53 -14.65 -30.25
N ARG A 554 -5.19 -14.36 -31.51
CA ARG A 554 -4.73 -15.39 -32.46
C ARG A 554 -3.42 -16.02 -32.00
N ASP A 555 -2.46 -15.21 -31.60
CA ASP A 555 -1.13 -15.67 -31.16
C ASP A 555 -1.22 -16.52 -29.89
N GLY A 556 -2.19 -16.24 -29.01
CA GLY A 556 -2.47 -17.05 -27.82
C GLY A 556 -3.44 -18.21 -28.04
N GLY A 557 -3.83 -18.54 -29.27
CA GLY A 557 -4.60 -19.74 -29.56
C GLY A 557 -6.12 -19.64 -29.33
N TRP A 558 -6.67 -18.43 -29.27
CA TRP A 558 -8.13 -18.17 -29.25
C TRP A 558 -8.70 -18.27 -30.67
N VAL A 559 -8.52 -19.43 -31.29
CA VAL A 559 -8.74 -19.66 -32.73
C VAL A 559 -9.80 -20.73 -32.99
N TYR A 560 -10.59 -21.12 -31.99
CA TYR A 560 -11.61 -22.16 -32.12
C TYR A 560 -13.03 -21.62 -31.89
N ASN A 561 -14.02 -22.38 -32.37
CA ASN A 561 -15.41 -22.30 -31.95
C ASN A 561 -15.68 -23.32 -30.82
N ALA A 562 -16.90 -23.33 -30.27
CA ALA A 562 -17.30 -24.25 -29.21
C ALA A 562 -17.21 -25.74 -29.61
N ASP A 563 -17.39 -26.06 -30.89
CA ASP A 563 -17.32 -27.43 -31.41
C ASP A 563 -15.88 -27.88 -31.76
N GLY A 564 -14.87 -27.07 -31.44
CA GLY A 564 -13.47 -27.33 -31.77
C GLY A 564 -13.09 -27.06 -33.22
N SER A 565 -14.01 -26.58 -34.06
CA SER A 565 -13.68 -26.11 -35.41
C SER A 565 -12.93 -24.77 -35.37
N ALA A 566 -12.24 -24.40 -36.46
CA ALA A 566 -11.55 -23.11 -36.56
C ALA A 566 -12.52 -21.92 -36.51
N TYR A 567 -12.17 -20.89 -35.74
CA TYR A 567 -12.92 -19.65 -35.63
C TYR A 567 -12.92 -18.88 -36.95
N ASP A 568 -14.09 -18.45 -37.40
CA ASP A 568 -14.27 -17.65 -38.61
C ASP A 568 -14.63 -16.21 -38.23
N GLU A 569 -13.66 -15.30 -38.40
CA GLU A 569 -13.85 -13.87 -38.07
C GLU A 569 -15.01 -13.23 -38.84
N LYS A 570 -15.38 -13.74 -40.03
CA LYS A 570 -16.50 -13.19 -40.81
C LYS A 570 -17.86 -13.60 -40.27
N LYS A 571 -17.94 -14.79 -39.66
CA LYS A 571 -19.17 -15.26 -38.99
C LYS A 571 -19.32 -14.66 -37.60
N GLY A 572 -18.22 -14.31 -36.96
CA GLY A 572 -18.21 -13.74 -35.62
C GLY A 572 -18.59 -14.77 -34.55
N GLY A 573 -19.05 -14.28 -33.40
CA GLY A 573 -19.33 -15.11 -32.22
C GLY A 573 -18.14 -15.19 -31.25
N VAL A 574 -18.28 -16.02 -30.22
CA VAL A 574 -17.29 -16.14 -29.14
C VAL A 574 -16.17 -17.08 -29.54
N ARG A 575 -14.92 -16.61 -29.40
CA ARG A 575 -13.70 -17.42 -29.58
C ARG A 575 -13.54 -18.41 -28.43
N TYR A 576 -12.92 -19.54 -28.72
CA TYR A 576 -12.53 -20.54 -27.75
C TYR A 576 -11.02 -20.82 -27.86
N LYS A 577 -10.42 -21.20 -26.73
CA LYS A 577 -9.04 -21.71 -26.64
C LYS A 577 -9.06 -23.17 -26.21
N LYS A 578 -8.30 -24.01 -26.92
CA LYS A 578 -8.03 -25.39 -26.51
C LYS A 578 -7.11 -25.39 -25.29
N LEU A 579 -7.54 -25.95 -24.17
CA LEU A 579 -6.77 -26.01 -22.92
C LEU A 579 -5.76 -27.16 -22.96
N THR A 580 -4.55 -26.89 -22.48
CA THR A 580 -3.42 -27.83 -22.43
C THR A 580 -2.72 -27.79 -21.08
N GLY A 581 -2.02 -28.86 -20.69
CA GLY A 581 -1.26 -28.90 -19.44
C GLY A 581 -2.05 -28.40 -18.22
N TYR A 582 -1.44 -27.50 -17.44
CA TYR A 582 -2.02 -26.89 -16.24
C TYR A 582 -3.16 -25.89 -16.51
N GLU A 583 -3.40 -25.50 -17.77
CA GLU A 583 -4.58 -24.72 -18.13
C GLU A 583 -5.87 -25.55 -17.87
N ARG A 584 -5.77 -26.89 -17.78
CA ARG A 584 -6.86 -27.79 -17.36
C ARG A 584 -7.04 -27.83 -15.84
N SER A 585 -7.05 -26.67 -15.19
CA SER A 585 -7.35 -26.57 -13.76
C SER A 585 -8.84 -26.82 -13.50
N HIS A 586 -9.19 -27.23 -12.28
CA HIS A 586 -10.59 -27.44 -11.88
C HIS A 586 -11.48 -26.22 -12.20
N ALA A 587 -11.01 -25.01 -11.87
CA ALA A 587 -11.74 -23.77 -12.14
C ALA A 587 -11.95 -23.51 -13.65
N ASN A 588 -10.99 -23.86 -14.50
CA ASN A 588 -11.09 -23.67 -15.95
C ASN A 588 -12.01 -24.71 -16.61
N LEU A 589 -11.95 -25.96 -16.16
CA LEU A 589 -12.84 -27.01 -16.66
C LEU A 589 -14.30 -26.76 -16.24
N ALA A 590 -14.52 -26.18 -15.06
CA ALA A 590 -15.83 -25.77 -14.57
C ALA A 590 -16.25 -24.35 -15.00
N PHE A 591 -15.43 -23.65 -15.80
CA PHE A 591 -15.67 -22.25 -16.13
C PHE A 591 -16.96 -22.04 -16.93
N ALA A 592 -17.74 -21.05 -16.51
CA ALA A 592 -18.95 -20.60 -17.19
C ALA A 592 -19.14 -19.09 -17.07
N ALA A 593 -19.79 -18.51 -18.08
CA ALA A 593 -20.32 -17.15 -18.01
C ALA A 593 -21.32 -17.05 -16.85
N THR A 594 -21.40 -15.91 -16.17
CA THR A 594 -22.32 -15.75 -15.03
C THR A 594 -23.80 -15.85 -15.40
N ASP A 595 -24.14 -15.61 -16.66
CA ASP A 595 -25.48 -15.83 -17.24
C ASP A 595 -25.69 -17.24 -17.81
N ASN A 596 -24.69 -18.12 -17.68
CA ASN A 596 -24.63 -19.49 -18.19
C ASN A 596 -24.72 -19.64 -19.73
N LYS A 597 -24.54 -18.57 -20.51
CA LYS A 597 -24.64 -18.61 -21.97
C LYS A 597 -23.48 -19.36 -22.64
N TYR A 598 -22.29 -19.25 -22.06
CA TYR A 598 -21.07 -19.90 -22.54
C TYR A 598 -20.41 -20.63 -21.37
N LYS A 599 -19.81 -21.79 -21.66
CA LYS A 599 -19.04 -22.58 -20.70
C LYS A 599 -17.93 -23.33 -21.40
N THR A 600 -16.95 -23.80 -20.62
CA THR A 600 -15.96 -24.76 -21.12
C THR A 600 -16.67 -26.03 -21.59
N VAL A 601 -16.27 -26.54 -22.75
CA VAL A 601 -16.88 -27.71 -23.38
C VAL A 601 -15.83 -28.77 -23.70
N LYS A 602 -16.20 -30.04 -23.56
CA LYS A 602 -15.37 -31.19 -23.93
C LYS A 602 -15.82 -31.71 -25.29
N VAL A 603 -14.94 -31.64 -26.29
CA VAL A 603 -15.21 -32.11 -27.66
C VAL A 603 -14.05 -33.00 -28.11
N GLY A 604 -14.36 -34.25 -28.48
CA GLY A 604 -13.33 -35.20 -28.93
C GLY A 604 -12.24 -35.49 -27.89
N GLY A 605 -12.58 -35.46 -26.60
CA GLY A 605 -11.62 -35.66 -25.50
C GLY A 605 -10.85 -34.41 -25.08
N GLU A 606 -10.97 -33.32 -25.83
CA GLU A 606 -10.25 -32.06 -25.61
C GLU A 606 -11.18 -31.00 -25.00
N TYR A 607 -10.61 -30.07 -24.23
CA TYR A 607 -11.37 -29.00 -23.58
C TYR A 607 -11.18 -27.67 -24.29
N TYR A 608 -12.29 -26.98 -24.56
CA TYR A 608 -12.32 -25.67 -25.20
C TYR A 608 -12.99 -24.67 -24.27
N MET A 609 -12.25 -23.64 -23.84
CA MET A 609 -12.75 -22.59 -22.94
C MET A 609 -13.15 -21.34 -23.74
N PRO A 610 -14.34 -20.76 -23.48
CA PRO A 610 -14.81 -19.57 -24.19
C PRO A 610 -14.09 -18.29 -23.72
N LEU A 611 -13.93 -17.33 -24.62
CA LEU A 611 -13.42 -15.98 -24.32
C LEU A 611 -14.51 -15.13 -23.64
N VAL A 612 -14.77 -15.45 -22.37
CA VAL A 612 -15.72 -14.70 -21.52
C VAL A 612 -15.00 -14.00 -20.38
N ILE A 613 -15.26 -12.71 -20.21
CA ILE A 613 -14.83 -11.94 -19.03
C ILE A 613 -16.04 -11.74 -18.12
N ASN A 614 -16.04 -12.44 -16.99
CA ASN A 614 -17.01 -12.20 -15.93
C ASN A 614 -16.51 -11.02 -15.06
N TRP A 615 -17.20 -9.89 -15.11
CA TRP A 615 -16.84 -8.68 -14.38
C TRP A 615 -17.86 -8.36 -13.26
N ILE A 616 -17.37 -7.90 -12.12
CA ILE A 616 -18.20 -7.35 -11.04
C ILE A 616 -17.74 -5.94 -10.65
N GLY A 617 -18.71 -5.06 -10.43
CA GLY A 617 -18.49 -3.69 -9.96
C GLY A 617 -19.45 -3.31 -8.83
N THR A 618 -19.42 -2.05 -8.41
CA THR A 618 -20.33 -1.48 -7.42
C THR A 618 -21.28 -0.47 -8.06
N GLN A 619 -22.40 -0.18 -7.39
CA GLN A 619 -23.40 0.83 -7.77
C GLN A 619 -23.90 1.58 -6.53
N PRO A 620 -24.12 2.92 -6.61
CA PRO A 620 -23.78 3.81 -7.73
C PRO A 620 -22.26 3.96 -7.87
N ASN A 621 -21.73 3.94 -9.10
CA ASN A 621 -20.31 4.16 -9.36
C ASN A 621 -20.07 4.63 -10.80
N PRO A 622 -19.66 5.89 -11.01
CA PRO A 622 -19.48 6.44 -12.36
C PRO A 622 -18.41 5.70 -13.19
N VAL A 623 -17.41 5.08 -12.54
CA VAL A 623 -16.41 4.23 -13.24
C VAL A 623 -17.08 2.99 -13.81
N THR A 624 -17.95 2.36 -13.02
CA THR A 624 -18.73 1.19 -13.45
C THR A 624 -19.65 1.58 -14.60
N ASP A 625 -20.35 2.71 -14.51
CA ASP A 625 -21.26 3.18 -15.56
C ASP A 625 -20.55 3.48 -16.88
N GLN A 626 -19.33 4.02 -16.79
CA GLN A 626 -18.52 4.30 -17.95
C GLN A 626 -17.93 3.02 -18.57
N LEU A 627 -17.53 2.03 -17.76
CA LEU A 627 -17.14 0.70 -18.25
C LEU A 627 -18.33 -0.03 -18.90
N LEU A 628 -19.53 0.07 -18.33
CA LEU A 628 -20.77 -0.42 -18.96
C LEU A 628 -20.97 0.25 -20.32
N THR A 629 -20.72 1.55 -20.43
CA THR A 629 -20.78 2.26 -21.70
C THR A 629 -19.74 1.76 -22.69
N ALA A 630 -18.49 1.56 -22.25
CA ALA A 630 -17.41 1.09 -23.10
C ALA A 630 -17.59 -0.36 -23.60
N TRP A 631 -18.19 -1.24 -22.79
CA TRP A 631 -18.23 -2.68 -23.06
C TRP A 631 -19.59 -3.31 -23.28
N GLN A 632 -20.65 -2.78 -22.66
CA GLN A 632 -21.99 -3.39 -22.67
C GLN A 632 -22.98 -2.60 -23.51
N ASN A 633 -23.04 -1.29 -23.34
CA ASN A 633 -23.98 -0.42 -24.07
C ASN A 633 -23.43 0.01 -25.43
N ASN A 634 -22.12 -0.13 -25.68
CA ASN A 634 -21.49 0.04 -26.99
C ASN A 634 -21.05 -1.34 -27.55
N PRO A 635 -21.96 -2.13 -28.15
CA PRO A 635 -21.78 -3.56 -28.45
C PRO A 635 -20.67 -3.91 -29.46
N ASN A 636 -19.92 -2.93 -29.95
CA ASN A 636 -19.03 -3.10 -31.09
C ASN A 636 -17.56 -3.36 -30.73
N ALA A 637 -17.06 -3.12 -29.51
CA ALA A 637 -15.64 -3.36 -29.22
C ALA A 637 -15.34 -4.85 -28.92
N ASN A 638 -16.10 -5.46 -28.02
CA ASN A 638 -15.85 -6.83 -27.54
C ASN A 638 -16.29 -7.89 -28.55
N ALA A 639 -17.45 -7.70 -29.19
CA ALA A 639 -17.93 -8.60 -30.23
C ALA A 639 -16.97 -8.66 -31.43
N LYS A 640 -16.31 -7.54 -31.78
CA LYS A 640 -15.33 -7.49 -32.89
C LYS A 640 -14.08 -8.33 -32.65
N ILE A 641 -13.70 -8.55 -31.39
CA ILE A 641 -12.57 -9.42 -31.05
C ILE A 641 -13.02 -10.86 -30.75
N GLY A 642 -14.34 -11.13 -30.75
CA GLY A 642 -14.92 -12.43 -30.41
C GLY A 642 -14.94 -12.71 -28.91
N ALA A 643 -15.00 -11.66 -28.07
CA ALA A 643 -15.13 -11.77 -26.61
C ALA A 643 -16.57 -11.52 -26.16
N TYR A 644 -16.94 -12.15 -25.04
CA TYR A 644 -18.20 -11.90 -24.33
C TYR A 644 -17.91 -11.34 -22.94
N ILE A 645 -18.62 -10.30 -22.50
CA ILE A 645 -18.43 -9.72 -21.16
C ILE A 645 -19.75 -9.76 -20.42
N THR A 646 -19.75 -10.33 -19.22
CA THR A 646 -20.88 -10.25 -18.30
C THR A 646 -20.59 -9.26 -17.18
N TYR A 647 -21.65 -8.69 -16.61
CA TYR A 647 -21.54 -7.77 -15.48
C TYR A 647 -22.44 -8.24 -14.34
N SER A 648 -21.98 -8.03 -13.12
CA SER A 648 -22.79 -8.09 -11.91
C SER A 648 -22.45 -6.91 -11.02
N SER A 649 -23.40 -6.50 -10.17
CA SER A 649 -23.17 -5.49 -9.15
C SER A 649 -23.23 -6.11 -7.77
N GLY A 650 -22.42 -5.62 -6.85
CA GLY A 650 -22.49 -5.97 -5.43
C GLY A 650 -21.91 -4.87 -4.54
N ASP A 651 -21.94 -5.06 -3.23
CA ASP A 651 -21.28 -4.17 -2.29
C ASP A 651 -19.75 -4.34 -2.30
N MET A 652 -19.03 -3.37 -1.75
CA MET A 652 -17.57 -3.35 -1.80
C MET A 652 -16.93 -4.51 -1.03
N THR A 653 -17.47 -4.86 0.14
CA THR A 653 -16.83 -5.80 1.07
C THR A 653 -17.23 -7.23 0.77
N SER A 654 -18.52 -7.54 0.78
CA SER A 654 -19.04 -8.92 0.72
C SER A 654 -19.16 -9.48 -0.70
N ALA A 655 -19.06 -8.62 -1.72
CA ALA A 655 -19.09 -9.02 -3.12
C ALA A 655 -17.77 -8.73 -3.84
N LEU A 656 -17.37 -7.46 -3.99
CA LEU A 656 -16.18 -7.11 -4.79
C LEU A 656 -14.89 -7.68 -4.16
N TYR A 657 -14.62 -7.38 -2.89
CA TYR A 657 -13.46 -7.92 -2.17
C TYR A 657 -13.60 -9.43 -1.90
N GLY A 658 -14.81 -9.92 -1.65
CA GLY A 658 -15.09 -11.36 -1.58
C GLY A 658 -14.60 -12.11 -2.81
N GLU A 659 -14.99 -11.66 -4.00
CA GLU A 659 -14.61 -12.29 -5.27
C GLU A 659 -13.14 -12.04 -5.64
N TYR A 660 -12.63 -10.83 -5.39
CA TYR A 660 -11.25 -10.49 -5.73
C TYR A 660 -10.20 -11.18 -4.83
N TYR A 661 -10.41 -11.23 -3.51
CA TYR A 661 -9.48 -11.89 -2.59
C TYR A 661 -9.80 -13.38 -2.40
N GLN A 662 -11.00 -13.83 -2.80
CA GLN A 662 -11.48 -15.21 -2.61
C GLN A 662 -11.47 -15.66 -1.15
N MET A 663 -11.80 -14.75 -0.23
CA MET A 663 -11.81 -15.03 1.21
C MET A 663 -13.24 -15.30 1.69
N PRO A 664 -13.54 -16.45 2.32
CA PRO A 664 -14.88 -16.74 2.86
C PRO A 664 -15.35 -15.69 3.88
N ALA A 665 -14.42 -15.10 4.64
CA ALA A 665 -14.68 -13.99 5.57
C ALA A 665 -15.27 -12.75 4.88
N TYR A 666 -15.05 -12.60 3.57
CA TYR A 666 -15.60 -11.53 2.75
C TYR A 666 -16.74 -12.04 1.84
N GLY A 667 -17.42 -13.13 2.20
CA GLY A 667 -18.59 -13.62 1.47
C GLY A 667 -18.28 -14.48 0.24
N PHE A 668 -17.00 -14.79 -0.01
CA PHE A 668 -16.61 -15.67 -1.11
C PHE A 668 -17.23 -17.06 -0.98
N LYS A 669 -17.73 -17.59 -2.10
CA LYS A 669 -18.31 -18.95 -2.15
C LYS A 669 -17.63 -19.83 -3.20
N LYS A 670 -17.44 -19.28 -4.41
CA LYS A 670 -16.79 -19.97 -5.53
C LYS A 670 -16.29 -18.93 -6.53
N ALA A 671 -15.19 -19.22 -7.21
CA ALA A 671 -14.63 -18.32 -8.22
C ALA A 671 -15.62 -18.11 -9.37
N ARG A 672 -15.95 -16.84 -9.66
CA ARG A 672 -16.86 -16.49 -10.76
C ARG A 672 -16.33 -15.35 -11.61
N TYR A 673 -15.74 -14.33 -10.98
CA TYR A 673 -15.38 -13.08 -11.66
C TYR A 673 -13.88 -12.99 -11.91
N GLY A 674 -13.53 -12.86 -13.19
CA GLY A 674 -12.14 -12.69 -13.64
C GLY A 674 -11.69 -11.22 -13.62
N ALA A 675 -12.61 -10.28 -13.45
CA ALA A 675 -12.32 -8.85 -13.44
C ALA A 675 -13.15 -8.09 -12.40
N VAL A 676 -12.55 -7.05 -11.80
CA VAL A 676 -13.19 -6.13 -10.84
C VAL A 676 -12.70 -4.71 -11.08
N ASN A 677 -13.53 -3.69 -10.84
CA ASN A 677 -13.08 -2.29 -10.92
C ASN A 677 -13.04 -1.62 -9.55
N PHE A 678 -11.87 -1.07 -9.21
CA PHE A 678 -11.63 -0.30 -7.98
C PHE A 678 -10.44 0.64 -8.20
N ALA A 679 -9.96 1.33 -7.15
CA ALA A 679 -8.81 2.22 -7.25
C ALA A 679 -7.70 1.81 -6.28
N THR A 680 -6.46 2.15 -6.62
CA THR A 680 -5.29 1.93 -5.77
C THR A 680 -4.55 3.24 -5.49
N GLY A 681 -3.72 3.26 -4.45
CA GLY A 681 -2.87 4.38 -4.08
C GLY A 681 -1.58 3.89 -3.44
N PHE A 682 -0.50 4.64 -3.61
CA PHE A 682 0.84 4.35 -3.10
C PHE A 682 1.48 5.64 -2.57
N THR A 683 0.81 6.25 -1.59
CA THR A 683 1.16 7.51 -0.91
C THR A 683 2.22 7.32 0.18
N SER A 684 2.95 6.21 0.16
CA SER A 684 4.06 5.94 1.09
C SER A 684 5.39 6.16 0.38
N ALA A 685 6.39 6.66 1.12
CA ALA A 685 7.78 6.68 0.68
C ALA A 685 8.34 5.27 0.41
N VAL A 686 7.76 4.25 1.05
CA VAL A 686 8.13 2.86 0.83
C VAL A 686 7.30 2.30 -0.32
N TYR A 687 7.90 2.24 -1.50
CA TYR A 687 7.35 1.51 -2.64
C TYR A 687 7.91 0.07 -2.63
N ASP A 688 7.24 -0.81 -1.88
CA ASP A 688 7.65 -2.21 -1.74
C ASP A 688 6.61 -3.14 -2.38
N GLN A 689 7.08 -3.94 -3.32
CA GLN A 689 6.29 -4.95 -4.02
C GLN A 689 6.85 -6.36 -3.79
N SER A 690 7.83 -6.52 -2.88
CA SER A 690 8.32 -7.84 -2.50
C SER A 690 7.17 -8.71 -2.01
N PHE A 691 7.23 -10.00 -2.37
CA PHE A 691 6.18 -10.99 -2.12
C PHE A 691 4.83 -10.73 -2.83
N ALA A 692 4.61 -9.53 -3.39
CA ALA A 692 3.39 -9.19 -4.10
C ALA A 692 3.18 -10.03 -5.36
N TRP A 693 4.16 -10.82 -5.79
CA TRP A 693 4.09 -11.69 -6.95
C TRP A 693 4.59 -13.11 -6.64
N THR A 694 4.65 -13.47 -5.35
CA THR A 694 5.21 -14.75 -4.91
C THR A 694 4.47 -15.93 -5.53
N ILE A 695 5.21 -16.94 -5.98
CA ILE A 695 4.67 -18.25 -6.37
C ILE A 695 4.72 -19.26 -5.21
N ASP A 696 5.20 -18.87 -4.03
CA ASP A 696 5.23 -19.72 -2.85
C ASP A 696 3.80 -20.09 -2.43
N ARG A 697 3.46 -21.37 -2.45
CA ARG A 697 2.11 -21.88 -2.19
C ARG A 697 1.55 -21.45 -0.83
N GLU A 698 2.40 -21.30 0.17
CA GLU A 698 1.97 -20.91 1.51
C GLU A 698 1.65 -19.41 1.60
N MET A 699 2.23 -18.60 0.72
CA MET A 699 2.07 -17.15 0.71
C MET A 699 1.14 -16.65 -0.39
N TYR A 700 1.03 -17.40 -1.48
CA TYR A 700 0.37 -16.99 -2.71
C TYR A 700 -1.02 -16.42 -2.48
N GLN A 701 -1.85 -17.12 -1.68
CA GLN A 701 -3.23 -16.71 -1.44
C GLN A 701 -3.36 -15.38 -0.68
N ASN A 702 -2.36 -15.03 0.13
CA ASN A 702 -2.44 -13.87 1.02
C ASN A 702 -1.68 -12.66 0.46
N TYR A 703 -0.67 -12.88 -0.38
CA TYR A 703 0.26 -11.84 -0.80
C TYR A 703 0.30 -11.59 -2.31
N SER A 704 -0.04 -12.57 -3.14
CA SER A 704 0.08 -12.42 -4.60
C SER A 704 -0.98 -11.46 -5.15
N SER A 705 -0.52 -10.29 -5.60
CA SER A 705 -1.29 -9.29 -6.32
C SER A 705 -1.84 -9.87 -7.61
N ASN A 706 -3.13 -9.63 -7.84
CA ASN A 706 -3.88 -10.12 -9.00
C ASN A 706 -3.87 -11.65 -9.15
N PHE A 707 -3.26 -12.38 -8.20
CA PHE A 707 -3.09 -13.83 -8.24
C PHE A 707 -2.48 -14.24 -9.58
N LEU A 708 -1.41 -13.56 -9.98
CA LEU A 708 -0.67 -13.84 -11.21
C LEU A 708 0.52 -14.73 -10.87
N MET A 709 0.63 -15.86 -11.57
CA MET A 709 1.85 -16.64 -11.63
C MET A 709 2.53 -16.35 -12.97
N ASP A 710 3.69 -15.70 -12.92
CA ASP A 710 4.49 -15.46 -14.12
C ASP A 710 5.31 -16.72 -14.40
N GLU A 711 5.20 -17.26 -15.62
CA GLU A 711 5.90 -18.49 -16.01
C GLU A 711 7.42 -18.37 -15.88
N ALA A 712 7.97 -17.16 -16.04
CA ALA A 712 9.41 -16.90 -15.86
C ALA A 712 9.88 -17.03 -14.39
N ASP A 713 8.98 -17.12 -13.42
CA ASP A 713 9.35 -17.32 -12.02
C ASP A 713 9.57 -18.79 -11.64
N PHE A 714 9.22 -19.73 -12.51
CA PHE A 714 9.40 -21.16 -12.27
C PHE A 714 10.73 -21.66 -12.83
N LEU A 715 11.49 -22.41 -12.02
CA LEU A 715 12.85 -22.87 -12.38
C LEU A 715 12.92 -23.78 -13.62
N ASN A 716 11.82 -24.49 -13.89
CA ASN A 716 11.65 -25.46 -14.97
C ASN A 716 10.43 -25.13 -15.86
N GLY A 717 10.04 -23.84 -15.91
CA GLY A 717 8.90 -23.32 -16.68
C GLY A 717 9.15 -23.27 -18.18
#